data_AF-A0A1I0M0Q7-F1
#
_entry.id   AF-A0A1I0M0Q7-F1
#
_cell.length_a   1.000
_cell.length_b   1.000
_cell.length_c   1.000
_cell.angle_alpha   90.00
_cell.angle_beta   90.00
_cell.angle_gamma   90.00
#
_symmetry.space_group_name_H-M   'P 1'
#
loop_
_entity.id
_entity.type
_entity.pdbx_description
1 polymer ?
#
loop_
_entity_poly.entity_id
_entity_poly.type
_entity_poly.pdbx_seq_one_letter_code
_entity_poly.pdbx_strand_id
1 'polypeptide(L)'
;MKRIAVIVYMMMVAIMAIAQNLVGSAPSHVAVGEQFRLTYKVNTQDVSEFRAGNIPNELEVLIGPNRSMQSSYQMINGHTSSTSSITYTYIVAATKNGTYTIPPAHVTIGGKTIASNAIKIQVSGSAQGNSSSRQRQNDDDDVEMRDAGSRISGSDLFIRVSANKKRVHEQEPILLTYKVYTLVSLTQLRGDMPDLKSFYTQEVDLPQQKSFSIEHVNGRPYRTCTWSQYVMFPQMTGKLQIPSITFEGIVVQQNRNVDPFEAFFNGGSGYIEVKKKIVAPGIEIQVDPLPERPANFSGGVGQFNISAQLNKTETKANDPVSMRIIVSGSGNLKLIKEPVVQFPKDFDKYEAKITDKTKLTANGLEGSKIYDILFVPRHQGKYEIPPVEFTYFDTATNSYKTARSENFVLDVEKGSEIGSVSDFSGQEDLKELNKDIRFIKTGKVSQQGIDSFFFGSTTYWICLIALALLFISLFVVFRQRAIDNANVTKMRGKKANKVATKRLKKASRLMADNKPDQFYDEVLRALWGYVGDKLNMPVEHLSHDNISQRLTERQVDADVVAQFMEALDECEFERYAPGDPKGNMNKVYEKAMTAIEKIEETMRKRRSTKSAITVVLLLFLLPLSSQAVTKTEADSAYVRGQYQQAISDYETLLKNGASAELYYNLGNSYYRTENITRAVLNYERALLLSPGDRDIRFNLQLAQSKTIDKIVPESEMFFITWYHSLVNLMSVDGWARTALISLSLVIILLLVYLFSERIMLRKIGFFGGFVLLLLFLFSNLFASQQKQNLIYRKGAIVISPSVTVKSTPAKNGTDLFILHEGTKVNITDGSMKGWKEIRLADGKEGWIESSKIEII
;
A
#
# COMPACT_ATOMS: atom_id res chain seq x y z
N MET A 1 -25.15 31.23 -13.32
CA MET A 1 -25.44 29.86 -12.81
C MET A 1 -26.06 28.92 -13.84
N LYS A 2 -26.94 29.36 -14.76
CA LYS A 2 -27.54 28.48 -15.78
C LYS A 2 -26.56 27.91 -16.84
N ARG A 3 -25.43 28.58 -17.12
CA ARG A 3 -24.46 28.14 -18.14
C ARG A 3 -23.55 26.98 -17.70
N ILE A 4 -23.34 26.81 -16.39
CA ILE A 4 -22.50 25.72 -15.86
C ILE A 4 -23.28 24.40 -15.82
N ALA A 5 -24.60 24.46 -15.55
CA ALA A 5 -25.46 23.28 -15.55
C ALA A 5 -25.60 22.64 -16.95
N VAL A 6 -25.60 23.44 -18.02
CA VAL A 6 -25.71 22.94 -19.41
C VAL A 6 -24.41 22.30 -19.88
N ILE A 7 -23.25 22.80 -19.43
CA ILE A 7 -21.93 22.20 -19.75
C ILE A 7 -21.77 20.86 -19.02
N VAL A 8 -22.25 20.76 -17.77
CA VAL A 8 -22.26 19.48 -17.02
C VAL A 8 -23.25 18.49 -17.64
N TYR A 9 -24.37 18.94 -18.20
CA TYR A 9 -25.35 18.07 -18.88
C TYR A 9 -24.86 17.58 -20.25
N MET A 10 -24.17 18.42 -21.04
CA MET A 10 -23.56 17.99 -22.31
C MET A 10 -22.37 17.05 -22.13
N MET A 11 -21.57 17.21 -21.06
CA MET A 11 -20.49 16.25 -20.74
C MET A 11 -21.00 14.87 -20.32
N MET A 12 -22.28 14.75 -19.93
CA MET A 12 -22.87 13.47 -19.51
C MET A 12 -23.45 12.64 -20.66
N VAL A 13 -23.60 13.20 -21.88
CA VAL A 13 -24.27 12.52 -23.01
C VAL A 13 -23.29 11.93 -24.04
N ALA A 14 -22.00 12.23 -23.95
CA ALA A 14 -21.01 11.71 -24.90
C ALA A 14 -20.19 10.56 -24.32
N ILE A 15 -20.80 9.40 -24.06
CA ILE A 15 -20.17 8.06 -24.16
C ILE A 15 -21.32 7.05 -24.31
N MET A 16 -21.47 6.45 -25.49
CA MET A 16 -21.78 5.02 -25.69
C MET A 16 -22.01 4.74 -27.18
N ALA A 17 -21.02 4.11 -27.83
CA ALA A 17 -21.22 3.17 -28.94
C ALA A 17 -19.91 2.43 -29.21
N ILE A 18 -19.57 1.43 -28.37
CA ILE A 18 -18.60 0.40 -28.76
C ILE A 18 -19.44 -0.73 -29.35
N ALA A 19 -19.34 -0.96 -30.66
CA ALA A 19 -20.03 -2.07 -31.32
C ALA A 19 -19.46 -3.40 -30.80
N GLN A 20 -20.35 -4.31 -30.39
CA GLN A 20 -19.99 -5.64 -29.91
C GLN A 20 -19.72 -6.55 -31.12
N ASN A 21 -18.57 -7.25 -31.11
CA ASN A 21 -18.15 -8.13 -32.21
C ASN A 21 -18.09 -9.60 -31.76
N LEU A 22 -18.50 -10.50 -32.67
CA LEU A 22 -18.40 -11.96 -32.57
C LEU A 22 -17.42 -12.46 -33.65
N VAL A 23 -16.37 -13.19 -33.27
CA VAL A 23 -15.33 -13.69 -34.20
C VAL A 23 -15.10 -15.19 -34.01
N GLY A 24 -15.09 -15.94 -35.10
CA GLY A 24 -14.80 -17.38 -35.14
C GLY A 24 -13.39 -17.68 -35.64
N SER A 25 -12.69 -18.63 -35.01
CA SER A 25 -11.30 -19.01 -35.32
C SER A 25 -11.06 -20.53 -35.19
N ALA A 26 -10.37 -21.11 -36.18
CA ALA A 26 -9.85 -22.48 -36.20
C ALA A 26 -8.60 -22.55 -37.11
N PRO A 27 -7.77 -23.60 -37.01
CA PRO A 27 -6.67 -23.83 -37.96
C PRO A 27 -7.17 -23.94 -39.40
N SER A 28 -6.43 -23.37 -40.34
CA SER A 28 -6.79 -23.41 -41.76
C SER A 28 -6.45 -24.75 -42.43
N HIS A 29 -5.54 -25.54 -41.84
CA HIS A 29 -5.10 -26.86 -42.31
C HIS A 29 -5.02 -27.86 -41.15
N VAL A 30 -5.52 -29.09 -41.34
CA VAL A 30 -5.50 -30.17 -40.34
C VAL A 30 -5.33 -31.55 -41.00
N ALA A 31 -4.70 -32.51 -40.32
CA ALA A 31 -4.59 -33.88 -40.82
C ALA A 31 -5.82 -34.73 -40.49
N VAL A 32 -6.07 -35.80 -41.27
CA VAL A 32 -7.16 -36.74 -40.99
C VAL A 32 -6.86 -37.49 -39.68
N GLY A 33 -7.81 -37.45 -38.74
CA GLY A 33 -7.68 -38.00 -37.38
C GLY A 33 -7.07 -37.03 -36.36
N GLU A 34 -6.59 -35.86 -36.80
CA GLU A 34 -6.06 -34.83 -35.90
C GLU A 34 -7.19 -34.07 -35.20
N GLN A 35 -7.04 -33.87 -33.89
CA GLN A 35 -7.97 -33.08 -33.09
C GLN A 35 -7.53 -31.63 -33.03
N PHE A 36 -8.45 -30.69 -33.28
CA PHE A 36 -8.17 -29.26 -33.24
C PHE A 36 -9.29 -28.46 -32.57
N ARG A 37 -8.97 -27.20 -32.24
CA ARG A 37 -9.89 -26.29 -31.53
C ARG A 37 -10.60 -25.36 -32.50
N LEU A 38 -11.93 -25.36 -32.45
CA LEU A 38 -12.80 -24.38 -33.09
C LEU A 38 -13.35 -23.44 -32.02
N THR A 39 -13.13 -22.14 -32.16
CA THR A 39 -13.45 -21.13 -31.13
C THR A 39 -14.31 -20.01 -31.66
N TYR A 40 -15.25 -19.52 -30.85
CA TYR A 40 -16.07 -18.34 -31.13
C TYR A 40 -16.00 -17.38 -29.95
N LYS A 41 -15.44 -16.18 -30.17
CA LYS A 41 -15.21 -15.17 -29.13
C LYS A 41 -16.14 -13.97 -29.29
N VAL A 42 -16.80 -13.58 -28.21
CA VAL A 42 -17.67 -12.41 -28.10
C VAL A 42 -17.08 -11.44 -27.08
N ASN A 43 -16.89 -10.17 -27.43
CA ASN A 43 -16.31 -9.15 -26.52
C ASN A 43 -17.37 -8.51 -25.60
N THR A 44 -18.21 -9.33 -24.98
CA THR A 44 -19.09 -8.96 -23.87
C THR A 44 -19.45 -10.21 -23.06
N GLN A 45 -19.92 -10.03 -21.83
CA GLN A 45 -20.45 -11.09 -21.00
C GLN A 45 -21.99 -11.20 -21.06
N ASP A 46 -22.68 -10.20 -21.61
CA ASP A 46 -24.14 -10.12 -21.69
C ASP A 46 -24.71 -10.90 -22.89
N VAL A 47 -24.34 -12.18 -22.99
CA VAL A 47 -24.82 -13.08 -24.06
C VAL A 47 -26.01 -13.89 -23.56
N SER A 48 -27.16 -13.75 -24.21
CA SER A 48 -28.37 -14.49 -23.85
C SER A 48 -28.53 -15.81 -24.60
N GLU A 49 -28.08 -15.88 -25.85
CA GLU A 49 -28.24 -17.08 -26.69
C GLU A 49 -27.09 -17.20 -27.70
N PHE A 50 -26.43 -18.35 -27.78
CA PHE A 50 -25.38 -18.66 -28.76
C PHE A 50 -25.80 -19.86 -29.61
N ARG A 51 -25.68 -19.73 -30.93
CA ARG A 51 -25.94 -20.80 -31.91
C ARG A 51 -24.75 -20.93 -32.84
N ALA A 52 -24.05 -22.06 -32.77
CA ALA A 52 -22.95 -22.34 -33.71
C ALA A 52 -23.47 -22.52 -35.14
N GLY A 53 -22.65 -22.17 -36.13
CA GLY A 53 -22.92 -22.50 -37.52
C GLY A 53 -22.89 -24.02 -37.74
N ASN A 54 -23.62 -24.51 -38.74
CA ASN A 54 -23.70 -25.95 -39.03
C ASN A 54 -22.31 -26.52 -39.39
N ILE A 55 -21.76 -27.37 -38.53
CA ILE A 55 -20.45 -28.00 -38.74
C ILE A 55 -20.67 -29.19 -39.70
N PRO A 56 -19.96 -29.27 -40.84
CA PRO A 56 -20.08 -30.40 -41.78
C PRO A 56 -19.79 -31.74 -41.09
N ASN A 57 -20.51 -32.80 -41.44
CA ASN A 57 -20.42 -34.11 -40.81
C ASN A 57 -19.01 -34.74 -40.89
N GLU A 58 -18.20 -34.30 -41.85
CA GLU A 58 -16.80 -34.73 -42.01
C GLU A 58 -15.87 -34.16 -40.95
N LEU A 59 -16.32 -33.15 -40.19
CA LEU A 59 -15.67 -32.58 -39.03
C LEU A 59 -16.42 -33.03 -37.76
N GLU A 60 -15.98 -34.15 -37.19
CA GLU A 60 -16.63 -34.76 -36.03
C GLU A 60 -16.35 -33.94 -34.76
N VAL A 61 -17.40 -33.44 -34.12
CA VAL A 61 -17.28 -32.74 -32.84
C VAL A 61 -17.11 -33.77 -31.73
N LEU A 62 -15.90 -33.84 -31.17
CA LEU A 62 -15.58 -34.77 -30.08
C LEU A 62 -16.04 -34.23 -28.73
N ILE A 63 -15.87 -32.91 -28.49
CA ILE A 63 -16.19 -32.26 -27.21
C ILE A 63 -16.63 -30.81 -27.46
N GLY A 64 -17.74 -30.36 -26.87
CA GLY A 64 -18.12 -28.93 -26.81
C GLY A 64 -19.61 -28.64 -27.13
N PRO A 65 -20.05 -27.37 -27.02
CA PRO A 65 -19.24 -26.18 -26.72
C PRO A 65 -18.86 -26.06 -25.24
N ASN A 66 -17.57 -25.91 -24.96
CA ASN A 66 -17.07 -25.47 -23.66
C ASN A 66 -17.02 -23.94 -23.62
N ARG A 67 -17.70 -23.34 -22.66
CA ARG A 67 -17.79 -21.89 -22.51
C ARG A 67 -16.79 -21.39 -21.47
N SER A 68 -15.90 -20.48 -21.86
CA SER A 68 -14.98 -19.79 -20.96
C SER A 68 -15.26 -18.28 -20.96
N MET A 69 -15.11 -17.65 -19.80
CA MET A 69 -15.24 -16.20 -19.63
C MET A 69 -13.88 -15.62 -19.27
N GLN A 70 -13.53 -14.48 -19.85
CA GLN A 70 -12.30 -13.76 -19.53
C GLN A 70 -12.58 -12.26 -19.45
N SER A 71 -12.30 -11.65 -18.31
CA SER A 71 -12.26 -10.20 -18.12
C SER A 71 -10.81 -9.76 -17.93
N SER A 72 -10.42 -8.70 -18.64
CA SER A 72 -9.10 -8.09 -18.54
C SER A 72 -9.27 -6.60 -18.28
N TYR A 73 -8.60 -6.11 -17.24
CA TYR A 73 -8.60 -4.71 -16.83
C TYR A 73 -7.19 -4.16 -16.96
N GLN A 74 -7.02 -3.09 -17.72
CA GLN A 74 -5.73 -2.45 -17.90
C GLN A 74 -5.87 -0.95 -17.63
N MET A 75 -4.97 -0.43 -16.78
CA MET A 75 -4.94 0.98 -16.42
C MET A 75 -3.57 1.56 -16.79
N ILE A 76 -3.59 2.52 -17.73
CA ILE A 76 -2.38 3.21 -18.21
C ILE A 76 -2.62 4.70 -17.99
N ASN A 77 -1.72 5.37 -17.26
CA ASN A 77 -1.75 6.83 -17.04
C ASN A 77 -3.11 7.39 -16.55
N GLY A 78 -3.85 6.64 -15.72
CA GLY A 78 -5.12 7.12 -15.17
C GLY A 78 -6.35 6.93 -16.08
N HIS A 79 -6.21 6.38 -17.28
CA HIS A 79 -7.34 5.94 -18.11
C HIS A 79 -7.54 4.43 -18.00
N THR A 80 -8.80 4.04 -17.81
CA THR A 80 -9.22 2.65 -17.61
C THR A 80 -9.82 2.08 -18.89
N SER A 81 -9.29 0.95 -19.37
CA SER A 81 -9.94 0.12 -20.38
C SER A 81 -10.25 -1.26 -19.80
N SER A 82 -11.53 -1.61 -19.75
CA SER A 82 -12.01 -2.95 -19.36
C SER A 82 -12.51 -3.68 -20.60
N THR A 83 -11.92 -4.84 -20.90
CA THR A 83 -12.37 -5.72 -21.99
C THR A 83 -12.89 -7.02 -21.38
N SER A 84 -14.18 -7.28 -21.53
CA SER A 84 -14.82 -8.54 -21.11
C SER A 84 -15.16 -9.38 -22.34
N SER A 85 -14.92 -10.70 -22.28
CA SER A 85 -15.23 -11.59 -23.40
C SER A 85 -15.65 -12.99 -22.97
N ILE A 86 -16.50 -13.63 -23.77
CA ILE A 86 -16.88 -15.04 -23.67
C ILE A 86 -16.30 -15.77 -24.88
N THR A 87 -15.67 -16.93 -24.67
CA THR A 87 -15.20 -17.82 -25.73
C THR A 87 -15.92 -19.16 -25.66
N TYR A 88 -16.54 -19.59 -26.75
CA TYR A 88 -17.10 -20.93 -26.93
C TYR A 88 -16.10 -21.79 -27.69
N THR A 89 -15.72 -22.94 -27.15
CA THR A 89 -14.69 -23.82 -27.71
C THR A 89 -15.23 -25.21 -28.01
N TYR A 90 -14.99 -25.71 -29.22
CA TYR A 90 -15.24 -27.09 -29.64
C TYR A 90 -13.90 -27.79 -29.92
N ILE A 91 -13.79 -29.05 -29.54
CA ILE A 91 -12.75 -29.98 -29.98
C ILE A 91 -13.35 -30.80 -31.12
N VAL A 92 -12.74 -30.68 -32.29
CA VAL A 92 -13.23 -31.26 -33.54
C VAL A 92 -12.13 -32.12 -34.15
N ALA A 93 -12.48 -33.26 -34.72
CA ALA A 93 -11.56 -34.12 -35.47
C ALA A 93 -11.98 -34.21 -36.92
N ALA A 94 -11.02 -34.09 -37.84
CA ALA A 94 -11.29 -34.20 -39.26
C ALA A 94 -11.26 -35.67 -39.70
N THR A 95 -12.36 -36.16 -40.27
CA THR A 95 -12.53 -37.59 -40.59
C THR A 95 -12.25 -37.93 -42.05
N LYS A 96 -12.35 -36.95 -42.96
CA LYS A 96 -12.13 -37.13 -44.40
C LYS A 96 -11.32 -35.99 -45.00
N ASN A 97 -10.56 -36.31 -46.05
CA ASN A 97 -9.85 -35.33 -46.86
C ASN A 97 -10.83 -34.44 -47.64
N GLY A 98 -10.56 -33.14 -47.68
CA GLY A 98 -11.41 -32.18 -48.37
C GLY A 98 -11.24 -30.76 -47.84
N THR A 99 -11.95 -29.81 -48.45
CA THR A 99 -12.02 -28.43 -47.94
C THR A 99 -13.44 -28.16 -47.46
N TYR A 100 -13.57 -27.87 -46.16
CA TYR A 100 -14.85 -27.69 -45.49
C TYR A 100 -15.01 -26.25 -45.03
N THR A 101 -16.23 -25.72 -45.16
CA THR A 101 -16.55 -24.35 -44.70
C THR A 101 -17.65 -24.41 -43.66
N ILE A 102 -17.37 -23.84 -42.49
CA ILE A 102 -18.32 -23.69 -41.38
C ILE A 102 -18.97 -22.31 -41.53
N PRO A 103 -20.30 -22.21 -41.65
CA PRO A 103 -21.01 -20.95 -41.77
C PRO A 103 -20.95 -20.14 -40.47
N PRO A 104 -21.26 -18.83 -40.50
CA PRO A 104 -21.31 -17.96 -39.32
C PRO A 104 -22.12 -18.50 -38.15
N ALA A 105 -21.57 -18.38 -36.94
CA ALA A 105 -22.31 -18.54 -35.69
C ALA A 105 -23.08 -17.26 -35.36
N HIS A 106 -24.16 -17.38 -34.57
CA HIS A 106 -25.03 -16.27 -34.19
C HIS A 106 -25.09 -16.14 -32.66
N VAL A 107 -25.12 -14.90 -32.18
CA VAL A 107 -25.25 -14.60 -30.76
C VAL A 107 -26.27 -13.49 -30.54
N THR A 108 -27.11 -13.60 -29.52
CA THR A 108 -28.05 -12.54 -29.11
C THR A 108 -27.47 -11.79 -27.91
N ILE A 109 -27.31 -10.47 -28.07
CA ILE A 109 -26.82 -9.57 -27.02
C ILE A 109 -27.80 -8.41 -26.88
N GLY A 110 -28.32 -8.18 -25.68
CA GLY A 110 -29.27 -7.08 -25.41
C GLY A 110 -30.50 -7.06 -26.32
N GLY A 111 -30.95 -8.23 -26.81
CA GLY A 111 -32.08 -8.37 -27.73
C GLY A 111 -31.77 -8.24 -29.22
N LYS A 112 -30.50 -8.00 -29.61
CA LYS A 112 -30.08 -7.94 -31.02
C LYS A 112 -29.17 -9.11 -31.37
N THR A 113 -29.45 -9.78 -32.48
CA THR A 113 -28.64 -10.92 -32.97
C THR A 113 -27.49 -10.43 -33.86
N ILE A 114 -26.28 -10.93 -33.60
CA ILE A 114 -25.03 -10.60 -34.30
C ILE A 114 -24.40 -11.91 -34.81
N ALA A 115 -23.80 -11.89 -36.01
CA ALA A 115 -23.21 -13.06 -36.66
C ALA A 115 -21.67 -12.98 -36.72
N SER A 116 -21.00 -14.15 -36.74
CA SER A 116 -19.54 -14.27 -36.88
C SER A 116 -19.08 -14.25 -38.35
N ASN A 117 -17.77 -14.31 -38.57
CA ASN A 117 -17.22 -14.73 -39.86
C ASN A 117 -17.44 -16.24 -40.11
N ALA A 118 -17.46 -16.64 -41.37
CA ALA A 118 -17.36 -18.05 -41.77
C ALA A 118 -15.90 -18.54 -41.65
N ILE A 119 -15.70 -19.84 -41.42
CA ILE A 119 -14.38 -20.46 -41.21
C ILE A 119 -14.17 -21.55 -42.26
N LYS A 120 -13.04 -21.51 -42.98
CA LYS A 120 -12.70 -22.50 -44.01
C LYS A 120 -11.49 -23.32 -43.56
N ILE A 121 -11.59 -24.65 -43.68
CA ILE A 121 -10.61 -25.63 -43.17
C ILE A 121 -10.27 -26.61 -44.28
N GLN A 122 -8.97 -26.81 -44.54
CA GLN A 122 -8.45 -27.77 -45.50
C GLN A 122 -7.91 -29.00 -44.77
N VAL A 123 -8.43 -30.18 -45.10
CA VAL A 123 -8.07 -31.46 -44.48
C VAL A 123 -7.27 -32.29 -45.47
N SER A 124 -6.07 -32.71 -45.06
CA SER A 124 -5.17 -33.52 -45.90
C SER A 124 -4.37 -34.53 -45.07
N GLY A 125 -4.37 -35.80 -45.45
CA GLY A 125 -3.58 -36.88 -44.84
C GLY A 125 -4.27 -38.24 -44.98
N SER A 126 -3.62 -39.33 -44.58
CA SER A 126 -4.22 -40.67 -44.56
C SER A 126 -4.25 -41.21 -43.12
N ALA A 127 -5.44 -41.55 -42.63
CA ALA A 127 -5.62 -42.16 -41.31
C ALA A 127 -4.92 -43.52 -41.24
N GLN A 128 -3.85 -43.62 -40.45
CA GLN A 128 -3.21 -44.89 -40.16
C GLN A 128 -3.92 -45.49 -38.93
N GLY A 129 -4.93 -46.33 -39.21
CA GLY A 129 -5.73 -46.99 -38.20
C GLY A 129 -4.92 -48.06 -37.46
N ASN A 130 -4.95 -48.03 -36.13
CA ASN A 130 -4.68 -49.20 -35.32
C ASN A 130 -5.87 -49.44 -34.40
N SER A 131 -6.69 -50.38 -34.81
CA SER A 131 -7.79 -50.97 -34.07
C SER A 131 -7.27 -52.04 -33.11
N SER A 132 -7.52 -51.88 -31.81
CA SER A 132 -7.52 -53.02 -30.89
C SER A 132 -8.43 -52.75 -29.69
N SER A 133 -9.57 -53.45 -29.72
CA SER A 133 -10.27 -54.09 -28.59
C SER A 133 -10.21 -53.46 -27.20
N ARG A 134 -11.40 -53.03 -26.74
CA ARG A 134 -11.76 -52.81 -25.34
C ARG A 134 -11.42 -54.05 -24.49
N GLN A 135 -10.49 -53.89 -23.56
CA GLN A 135 -10.43 -54.71 -22.35
C GLN A 135 -10.11 -53.79 -21.17
N ARG A 136 -10.94 -53.87 -20.13
CA ARG A 136 -10.70 -53.21 -18.84
C ARG A 136 -9.42 -53.79 -18.25
N GLN A 137 -8.41 -52.95 -18.00
CA GLN A 137 -7.39 -53.25 -17.02
C GLN A 137 -6.86 -51.95 -16.43
N ASN A 138 -6.87 -51.88 -15.09
CA ASN A 138 -6.06 -50.96 -14.31
C ASN A 138 -4.61 -51.07 -14.79
N ASP A 139 -4.00 -49.96 -15.18
CA ASP A 139 -2.55 -49.78 -15.07
C ASP A 139 -2.33 -48.67 -14.04
N ASP A 140 -2.44 -49.06 -12.77
CA ASP A 140 -1.50 -48.56 -11.78
C ASP A 140 -0.17 -49.26 -12.09
N ASP A 141 0.82 -48.46 -12.51
CA ASP A 141 2.21 -48.85 -12.78
C ASP A 141 2.95 -49.22 -11.47
N ASP A 142 2.37 -50.13 -10.68
CA ASP A 142 2.96 -50.64 -9.43
C ASP A 142 3.91 -51.80 -9.74
N VAL A 143 5.18 -51.60 -9.42
CA VAL A 143 6.20 -52.65 -9.47
C VAL A 143 5.81 -53.75 -8.47
N GLU A 144 5.64 -54.99 -8.93
CA GLU A 144 5.46 -56.14 -8.03
C GLU A 144 6.57 -56.15 -6.97
N MET A 145 6.20 -55.92 -5.70
CA MET A 145 7.16 -55.96 -4.60
C MET A 145 7.74 -57.36 -4.46
N ARG A 146 9.07 -57.46 -4.55
CA ARG A 146 9.76 -58.75 -4.45
C ARG A 146 9.67 -59.32 -3.04
N ASP A 147 9.54 -60.64 -2.96
CA ASP A 147 9.55 -61.38 -1.70
C ASP A 147 10.88 -61.23 -0.94
N ALA A 148 10.78 -61.19 0.38
CA ALA A 148 11.90 -61.12 1.31
C ALA A 148 12.88 -62.27 1.10
N GLY A 149 14.17 -61.94 0.94
CA GLY A 149 15.24 -62.91 0.69
C GLY A 149 15.57 -63.12 -0.80
N SER A 150 14.80 -62.53 -1.72
CA SER A 150 15.16 -62.50 -3.14
C SER A 150 16.45 -61.70 -3.37
N ARG A 151 17.39 -62.25 -4.15
CA ARG A 151 18.70 -61.64 -4.40
C ARG A 151 18.54 -60.37 -5.25
N ILE A 152 18.88 -59.21 -4.70
CA ILE A 152 19.00 -57.94 -5.46
C ILE A 152 20.37 -57.91 -6.12
N SER A 153 20.39 -58.05 -7.45
CA SER A 153 21.59 -58.05 -8.28
C SER A 153 21.91 -56.65 -8.81
N GLY A 154 23.13 -56.45 -9.34
CA GLY A 154 23.55 -55.17 -9.92
C GLY A 154 22.79 -54.78 -11.20
N SER A 155 22.04 -55.70 -11.82
CA SER A 155 21.14 -55.38 -12.93
C SER A 155 19.74 -54.95 -12.45
N ASP A 156 19.40 -55.16 -11.18
CA ASP A 156 18.10 -54.75 -10.61
C ASP A 156 18.12 -53.32 -10.07
N LEU A 157 19.28 -52.87 -9.60
CA LEU A 157 19.49 -51.53 -9.04
C LEU A 157 20.92 -51.07 -9.35
N PHE A 158 21.04 -50.05 -10.20
CA PHE A 158 22.34 -49.46 -10.56
C PHE A 158 22.23 -47.96 -10.79
N ILE A 159 23.38 -47.30 -10.80
CA ILE A 159 23.49 -45.87 -11.09
C ILE A 159 24.26 -45.70 -12.40
N ARG A 160 23.70 -44.92 -13.32
CA ARG A 160 24.44 -44.43 -14.48
C ARG A 160 24.99 -43.06 -14.18
N VAL A 161 26.29 -42.91 -14.44
CA VAL A 161 26.98 -41.62 -14.36
C VAL A 161 27.12 -41.10 -15.78
N SER A 162 26.64 -39.89 -16.03
CA SER A 162 26.83 -39.18 -17.30
C SER A 162 27.40 -37.80 -17.04
N ALA A 163 28.33 -37.38 -17.90
CA ALA A 163 28.76 -36.00 -18.00
C ALA A 163 28.21 -35.42 -19.30
N ASN A 164 27.76 -34.17 -19.27
CA ASN A 164 27.32 -33.48 -20.49
C ASN A 164 28.46 -33.31 -21.51
N LYS A 165 29.72 -33.25 -21.04
CA LYS A 165 30.94 -33.15 -21.84
C LYS A 165 32.03 -34.06 -21.25
N LYS A 166 32.78 -34.76 -22.12
CA LYS A 166 33.94 -35.59 -21.73
C LYS A 166 35.29 -34.96 -22.10
N ARG A 167 35.25 -33.91 -22.91
CA ARG A 167 36.41 -33.12 -23.30
C ARG A 167 36.04 -31.65 -23.17
N VAL A 168 36.79 -30.90 -22.37
CA VAL A 168 36.52 -29.48 -22.07
C VAL A 168 37.84 -28.71 -21.94
N HIS A 169 37.77 -27.39 -21.93
CA HIS A 169 38.92 -26.57 -21.54
C HIS A 169 39.03 -26.43 -20.02
N GLU A 170 40.18 -25.98 -19.52
CA GLU A 170 40.32 -25.58 -18.11
C GLU A 170 39.24 -24.56 -17.71
N GLN A 171 38.70 -24.69 -16.49
CA GLN A 171 37.63 -23.87 -15.93
C GLN A 171 36.29 -23.88 -16.70
N GLU A 172 36.13 -24.67 -17.76
CA GLU A 172 34.84 -24.85 -18.43
C GLU A 172 33.92 -25.77 -17.58
N PRO A 173 32.66 -25.38 -17.33
CA PRO A 173 31.76 -26.17 -16.47
C PRO A 173 31.36 -27.51 -17.11
N ILE A 174 31.37 -28.56 -16.28
CA ILE A 174 30.87 -29.89 -16.61
C ILE A 174 29.72 -30.22 -15.69
N LEU A 175 28.59 -30.64 -16.26
CA LEU A 175 27.47 -31.17 -15.50
C LEU A 175 27.60 -32.69 -15.39
N LEU A 176 27.85 -33.17 -14.18
CA LEU A 176 27.86 -34.58 -13.83
C LEU A 176 26.50 -34.98 -13.26
N THR A 177 25.91 -36.04 -13.78
CA THR A 177 24.58 -36.52 -13.40
C THR A 177 24.67 -37.98 -12.93
N TYR A 178 24.17 -38.23 -11.72
CA TYR A 178 23.96 -39.57 -11.18
C TYR A 178 22.49 -39.93 -11.32
N LYS A 179 22.17 -40.82 -12.26
CA LYS A 179 20.79 -41.28 -12.49
C LYS A 179 20.63 -42.71 -11.99
N VAL A 180 19.69 -42.91 -11.07
CA VAL A 180 19.38 -44.23 -10.53
C VAL A 180 18.40 -44.95 -11.45
N TYR A 181 18.64 -46.25 -11.65
CA TYR A 181 17.79 -47.18 -12.38
C TYR A 181 17.42 -48.32 -11.42
N THR A 182 16.13 -48.51 -11.17
CA THR A 182 15.65 -49.51 -10.21
C THR A 182 14.47 -50.31 -10.74
N LEU A 183 14.49 -51.62 -10.49
CA LEU A 183 13.37 -52.56 -10.62
C LEU A 183 12.80 -52.96 -9.25
N VAL A 184 13.30 -52.35 -8.18
CA VAL A 184 12.93 -52.64 -6.79
C VAL A 184 12.50 -51.36 -6.08
N SER A 185 11.73 -51.49 -5.01
CA SER A 185 11.21 -50.36 -4.22
C SER A 185 12.33 -49.69 -3.40
N LEU A 186 13.06 -48.77 -4.05
CA LEU A 186 14.11 -47.97 -3.44
C LEU A 186 13.49 -46.80 -2.65
N THR A 187 13.72 -46.77 -1.34
CA THR A 187 13.16 -45.72 -0.45
C THR A 187 14.18 -44.65 -0.09
N GLN A 188 15.45 -45.03 0.03
CA GLN A 188 16.55 -44.12 0.34
C GLN A 188 17.78 -44.49 -0.47
N LEU A 189 18.60 -43.50 -0.81
CA LEU A 189 19.91 -43.70 -1.40
C LEU A 189 20.82 -42.56 -0.94
N ARG A 190 21.91 -42.89 -0.25
CA ARG A 190 22.87 -41.92 0.30
C ARG A 190 24.24 -42.13 -0.33
N GLY A 191 24.89 -41.07 -0.74
CA GLY A 191 26.25 -41.13 -1.26
C GLY A 191 26.75 -39.72 -1.49
N ASP A 192 27.82 -39.37 -0.80
CA ASP A 192 28.40 -38.04 -0.85
C ASP A 192 29.52 -38.00 -1.88
N MET A 193 29.61 -36.90 -2.63
CA MET A 193 30.73 -36.65 -3.53
C MET A 193 32.01 -36.42 -2.71
N PRO A 194 33.11 -37.16 -2.94
CA PRO A 194 34.38 -36.89 -2.28
C PRO A 194 34.95 -35.55 -2.75
N ASP A 195 35.77 -34.91 -1.91
CA ASP A 195 36.48 -33.69 -2.29
C ASP A 195 37.52 -34.01 -3.38
N LEU A 196 37.31 -33.46 -4.57
CA LEU A 196 38.16 -33.69 -5.74
C LEU A 196 39.12 -32.52 -5.92
N LYS A 197 40.38 -32.65 -5.48
CA LYS A 197 41.36 -31.55 -5.63
C LYS A 197 41.51 -31.02 -7.06
N SER A 198 41.27 -31.85 -8.07
CA SER A 198 41.36 -31.49 -9.49
C SER A 198 40.13 -30.75 -10.03
N PHE A 199 39.03 -30.70 -9.27
CA PHE A 199 37.78 -30.05 -9.66
C PHE A 199 37.22 -29.20 -8.52
N TYR A 200 36.85 -27.96 -8.82
CA TYR A 200 35.97 -27.23 -7.92
C TYR A 200 34.54 -27.70 -8.16
N THR A 201 33.90 -28.30 -7.16
CA THR A 201 32.59 -28.97 -7.29
C THR A 201 31.49 -28.23 -6.54
N GLN A 202 30.33 -28.05 -7.18
CA GLN A 202 29.11 -27.55 -6.54
C GLN A 202 27.94 -28.48 -6.85
N GLU A 203 27.20 -28.88 -5.81
CA GLU A 203 25.99 -29.67 -5.97
C GLU A 203 24.83 -28.81 -6.47
N VAL A 204 24.04 -29.36 -7.39
CA VAL A 204 22.80 -28.76 -7.89
C VAL A 204 21.67 -29.17 -6.96
N ASP A 205 20.96 -28.18 -6.40
CA ASP A 205 19.79 -28.42 -5.57
C ASP A 205 18.68 -29.09 -6.41
N LEU A 206 18.40 -30.35 -6.10
CA LEU A 206 17.32 -31.12 -6.71
C LEU A 206 16.10 -31.17 -5.77
N PRO A 207 14.88 -31.32 -6.32
CA PRO A 207 13.69 -31.55 -5.50
C PRO A 207 13.91 -32.71 -4.52
N GLN A 208 13.56 -32.49 -3.24
CA GLN A 208 13.69 -33.53 -2.22
C GLN A 208 12.75 -34.71 -2.50
N GLN A 209 11.58 -34.44 -3.09
CA GLN A 209 10.69 -35.48 -3.60
C GLN A 209 11.16 -35.96 -4.98
N LYS A 210 11.67 -37.18 -5.02
CA LYS A 210 12.17 -37.81 -6.24
C LYS A 210 11.00 -38.42 -7.05
N SER A 211 10.70 -37.84 -8.20
CA SER A 211 9.77 -38.42 -9.17
C SER A 211 10.49 -39.43 -10.06
N PHE A 212 9.99 -40.65 -10.14
CA PHE A 212 10.53 -41.69 -11.01
C PHE A 212 9.77 -41.70 -12.35
N SER A 213 10.50 -41.76 -13.46
CA SER A 213 9.95 -42.00 -14.80
C SER A 213 10.39 -43.37 -15.32
N ILE A 214 9.61 -43.97 -16.22
CA ILE A 214 9.94 -45.25 -16.83
C ILE A 214 10.87 -45.04 -18.03
N GLU A 215 12.02 -45.73 -18.03
CA GLU A 215 12.91 -45.82 -19.19
C GLU A 215 13.22 -47.28 -19.54
N HIS A 216 13.24 -47.59 -20.83
CA HIS A 216 13.58 -48.93 -21.30
C HIS A 216 15.09 -49.07 -21.46
N VAL A 217 15.69 -50.01 -20.73
CA VAL A 217 17.10 -50.37 -20.85
C VAL A 217 17.20 -51.83 -21.26
N ASN A 218 17.78 -52.10 -22.44
CA ASN A 218 17.89 -53.45 -23.00
C ASN A 218 16.54 -54.19 -23.07
N GLY A 219 15.47 -53.47 -23.42
CA GLY A 219 14.10 -54.03 -23.51
C GLY A 219 13.37 -54.21 -22.18
N ARG A 220 13.96 -53.83 -21.04
CA ARG A 220 13.31 -53.89 -19.71
C ARG A 220 12.93 -52.50 -19.20
N PRO A 221 11.71 -52.29 -18.65
CA PRO A 221 11.28 -51.00 -18.10
C PRO A 221 11.88 -50.80 -16.70
N TYR A 222 12.70 -49.78 -16.53
CA TYR A 222 13.26 -49.36 -15.25
C TYR A 222 12.56 -48.10 -14.75
N ARG A 223 12.31 -48.01 -13.45
CA ARG A 223 12.01 -46.74 -12.80
C ARG A 223 13.31 -45.98 -12.63
N THR A 224 13.34 -44.74 -13.11
CA THR A 224 14.54 -43.93 -13.15
C THR A 224 14.33 -42.54 -12.56
N CYS A 225 15.33 -42.01 -11.88
CA CYS A 225 15.30 -40.66 -11.35
C CYS A 225 16.72 -40.08 -11.28
N THR A 226 16.85 -38.77 -11.50
CA THR A 226 18.12 -38.08 -11.26
C THR A 226 18.33 -37.92 -9.76
N TRP A 227 19.31 -38.64 -9.23
CA TRP A 227 19.57 -38.71 -7.80
C TRP A 227 20.36 -37.50 -7.30
N SER A 228 21.50 -37.23 -7.93
CA SER A 228 22.35 -36.07 -7.65
C SER A 228 22.94 -35.51 -8.94
N GLN A 229 23.21 -34.21 -8.93
CA GLN A 229 23.86 -33.50 -10.03
C GLN A 229 24.93 -32.57 -9.46
N TYR A 230 26.07 -32.52 -10.10
CA TYR A 230 27.18 -31.66 -9.71
C TYR A 230 27.68 -30.87 -10.91
N VAL A 231 27.87 -29.58 -10.73
CA VAL A 231 28.64 -28.76 -11.67
C VAL A 231 30.07 -28.73 -11.19
N MET A 232 31.00 -29.09 -12.08
CA MET A 232 32.42 -29.20 -11.77
C MET A 232 33.24 -28.31 -12.69
N PHE A 233 34.22 -27.63 -12.11
CA PHE A 233 35.15 -26.76 -12.83
C PHE A 233 36.57 -27.34 -12.73
N PRO A 234 37.17 -27.83 -13.83
CA PRO A 234 38.51 -28.37 -13.82
C PRO A 234 39.56 -27.31 -13.41
N GLN A 235 40.39 -27.64 -12.43
CA GLN A 235 41.46 -26.76 -11.93
C GLN A 235 42.83 -27.06 -12.55
N MET A 236 42.97 -28.19 -13.26
CA MET A 236 44.20 -28.64 -13.90
C MET A 236 43.91 -29.22 -15.28
N THR A 237 44.89 -29.16 -16.19
CA THR A 237 44.80 -29.75 -17.54
C THR A 237 45.26 -31.20 -17.56
N GLY A 238 44.83 -31.96 -18.57
CA GLY A 238 45.17 -33.37 -18.76
C GLY A 238 43.97 -34.30 -18.54
N LYS A 239 44.24 -35.59 -18.38
CA LYS A 239 43.21 -36.61 -18.11
C LYS A 239 42.88 -36.62 -16.63
N LEU A 240 41.72 -36.08 -16.27
CA LEU A 240 41.24 -36.05 -14.90
C LEU A 240 40.24 -37.18 -14.66
N GLN A 241 40.44 -37.93 -13.58
CA GLN A 241 39.56 -39.02 -13.18
C GLN A 241 38.59 -38.58 -12.09
N ILE A 242 37.31 -38.87 -12.30
CA ILE A 242 36.28 -38.83 -11.26
C ILE A 242 36.12 -40.25 -10.74
N PRO A 243 36.46 -40.52 -9.46
CA PRO A 243 36.50 -41.87 -8.92
C PRO A 243 35.10 -42.50 -8.87
N SER A 244 35.05 -43.82 -8.82
CA SER A 244 33.81 -44.54 -8.55
C SER A 244 33.30 -44.23 -7.14
N ILE A 245 32.00 -43.96 -7.00
CA ILE A 245 31.37 -43.62 -5.72
C ILE A 245 30.47 -44.77 -5.28
N THR A 246 30.50 -45.13 -4.00
CA THR A 246 29.57 -46.12 -3.45
C THR A 246 28.40 -45.42 -2.78
N PHE A 247 27.19 -45.69 -3.25
CA PHE A 247 25.96 -45.25 -2.63
C PHE A 247 25.38 -46.37 -1.75
N GLU A 248 24.83 -46.02 -0.60
CA GLU A 248 24.09 -46.90 0.29
C GLU A 248 22.59 -46.68 0.10
N GLY A 249 21.92 -47.65 -0.54
CA GLY A 249 20.49 -47.65 -0.76
C GLY A 249 19.73 -48.50 0.26
N ILE A 250 18.47 -48.14 0.54
CA ILE A 250 17.52 -48.96 1.27
C ILE A 250 16.43 -49.40 0.30
N VAL A 251 16.26 -50.71 0.17
CA VAL A 251 15.22 -51.32 -0.66
C VAL A 251 14.24 -52.04 0.25
N VAL A 252 12.95 -51.86 -0.01
CA VAL A 252 11.88 -52.55 0.71
C VAL A 252 11.52 -53.84 -0.03
N GLN A 253 11.50 -54.96 0.70
CA GLN A 253 11.00 -56.25 0.21
C GLN A 253 9.81 -56.71 1.06
N GLN A 254 8.88 -57.43 0.45
CA GLN A 254 7.69 -57.94 1.14
C GLN A 254 8.02 -59.24 1.87
N ASN A 255 7.93 -59.24 3.19
CA ASN A 255 8.04 -60.46 4.00
C ASN A 255 6.67 -61.10 4.19
N ARG A 256 6.41 -62.17 3.43
CA ARG A 256 5.16 -62.95 3.49
C ARG A 256 5.15 -64.04 4.58
N ASN A 257 6.28 -64.29 5.23
CA ASN A 257 6.47 -65.33 6.26
C ASN A 257 6.47 -64.77 7.69
N VAL A 258 5.72 -63.71 7.97
CA VAL A 258 5.60 -63.14 9.32
C VAL A 258 4.39 -63.76 10.02
N ASP A 259 4.57 -64.23 11.26
CA ASP A 259 3.47 -64.74 12.10
C ASP A 259 2.38 -63.65 12.22
N PRO A 260 1.10 -63.97 11.97
CA PRO A 260 -0.01 -63.02 12.09
C PRO A 260 -0.06 -62.26 13.43
N PHE A 261 0.46 -62.85 14.51
CA PHE A 261 0.53 -62.20 15.81
C PHE A 261 1.66 -61.14 15.89
N GLU A 262 2.81 -61.39 15.25
CA GLU A 262 3.95 -60.47 15.20
C GLU A 262 3.69 -59.26 14.27
N ALA A 263 2.99 -59.49 13.15
CA ALA A 263 2.57 -58.43 12.23
C ALA A 263 1.58 -57.44 12.87
N PHE A 264 0.80 -57.87 13.87
CA PHE A 264 -0.17 -57.04 14.60
C PHE A 264 0.51 -56.09 15.60
N PHE A 265 1.56 -56.52 16.31
CA PHE A 265 2.28 -55.69 17.30
C PHE A 265 3.28 -54.70 16.69
N ASN A 266 3.73 -54.92 15.44
CA ASN A 266 4.62 -54.02 14.70
C ASN A 266 3.93 -53.12 13.66
N GLY A 267 2.60 -52.96 13.72
CA GLY A 267 1.88 -51.99 12.88
C GLY A 267 1.55 -52.45 11.45
N GLY A 268 1.44 -53.76 11.21
CA GLY A 268 0.83 -54.33 10.00
C GLY A 268 1.69 -54.35 8.73
N SER A 269 2.98 -54.02 8.81
CA SER A 269 3.82 -53.88 7.62
C SER A 269 4.69 -55.12 7.43
N GLY A 270 4.23 -56.08 6.62
CA GLY A 270 5.00 -57.26 6.20
C GLY A 270 6.14 -56.91 5.25
N TYR A 271 7.03 -56.01 5.66
CA TYR A 271 8.11 -55.46 4.85
C TYR A 271 9.43 -55.48 5.62
N ILE A 272 10.52 -55.76 4.91
CA ILE A 272 11.89 -55.67 5.45
C ILE A 272 12.71 -54.67 4.64
N GLU A 273 13.51 -53.88 5.34
CA GLU A 273 14.47 -52.95 4.74
C GLU A 273 15.80 -53.65 4.52
N VAL A 274 16.22 -53.77 3.27
CA VAL A 274 17.51 -54.34 2.87
C VAL A 274 18.45 -53.23 2.45
N LYS A 275 19.55 -53.06 3.19
CA LYS A 275 20.62 -52.12 2.83
C LYS A 275 21.44 -52.68 1.68
N LYS A 276 21.61 -51.92 0.60
CA LYS A 276 22.36 -52.31 -0.58
C LYS A 276 23.40 -51.26 -0.94
N LYS A 277 24.65 -51.69 -1.07
CA LYS A 277 25.73 -50.86 -1.63
C LYS A 277 25.69 -50.92 -3.16
N ILE A 278 25.67 -49.76 -3.80
CA ILE A 278 25.56 -49.57 -5.24
C ILE A 278 26.76 -48.75 -5.69
N VAL A 279 27.63 -49.33 -6.51
CA VAL A 279 28.82 -48.64 -7.00
C VAL A 279 28.46 -47.90 -8.29
N ALA A 280 28.52 -46.57 -8.24
CA ALA A 280 28.46 -45.72 -9.42
C ALA A 280 29.83 -45.73 -10.11
N PRO A 281 29.91 -46.04 -11.41
CA PRO A 281 31.17 -46.09 -12.14
C PRO A 281 31.87 -44.72 -12.19
N GLY A 282 33.19 -44.73 -12.13
CA GLY A 282 34.00 -43.53 -12.38
C GLY A 282 33.95 -43.10 -13.85
N ILE A 283 34.31 -41.85 -14.13
CA ILE A 283 34.36 -41.29 -15.48
C ILE A 283 35.63 -40.46 -15.66
N GLU A 284 36.26 -40.58 -16.83
CA GLU A 284 37.42 -39.79 -17.22
C GLU A 284 36.99 -38.57 -18.04
N ILE A 285 37.59 -37.42 -17.73
CA ILE A 285 37.40 -36.15 -18.41
C ILE A 285 38.75 -35.68 -18.97
N GLN A 286 38.82 -35.43 -20.27
CA GLN A 286 39.97 -34.79 -20.92
C GLN A 286 39.85 -33.27 -20.78
N VAL A 287 40.84 -32.63 -20.16
CA VAL A 287 40.89 -31.18 -19.98
C VAL A 287 42.02 -30.60 -20.81
N ASP A 288 41.66 -29.83 -21.83
CA ASP A 288 42.62 -29.17 -22.70
C ASP A 288 43.04 -27.80 -22.11
N PRO A 289 44.30 -27.38 -22.32
CA PRO A 289 44.73 -26.04 -21.93
C PRO A 289 44.03 -24.99 -22.79
N LEU A 290 43.75 -23.82 -22.20
CA LEU A 290 43.39 -22.65 -23.01
C LEU A 290 44.57 -22.26 -23.93
N PRO A 291 44.30 -21.64 -25.09
CA PRO A 291 45.34 -21.07 -25.94
C PRO A 291 46.16 -20.00 -25.22
N GLU A 292 47.17 -19.42 -25.89
CA GLU A 292 48.00 -18.38 -25.30
C GLU A 292 47.15 -17.22 -24.74
N ARG A 293 47.22 -17.02 -23.41
CA ARG A 293 46.28 -16.16 -22.68
C ARG A 293 46.61 -14.67 -22.93
N PRO A 294 45.65 -13.86 -23.41
CA PRO A 294 45.85 -12.42 -23.54
C PRO A 294 46.14 -11.74 -22.19
N ALA A 295 46.90 -10.65 -22.20
CA ALA A 295 47.26 -9.91 -20.99
C ALA A 295 46.04 -9.39 -20.19
N ASN A 296 44.96 -9.03 -20.89
CA ASN A 296 43.70 -8.54 -20.30
C ASN A 296 42.66 -9.65 -20.04
N PHE A 297 43.06 -10.92 -20.08
CA PHE A 297 42.15 -12.03 -19.83
C PHE A 297 41.59 -12.00 -18.40
N SER A 298 40.26 -11.94 -18.30
CA SER A 298 39.54 -11.85 -17.03
C SER A 298 39.48 -13.18 -16.27
N GLY A 299 39.88 -14.29 -16.89
CA GLY A 299 39.65 -15.64 -16.33
C GLY A 299 38.27 -16.21 -16.68
N GLY A 300 37.42 -15.47 -17.39
CA GLY A 300 36.10 -15.94 -17.85
C GLY A 300 36.22 -17.00 -18.95
N VAL A 301 35.61 -18.17 -18.73
CA VAL A 301 35.49 -19.28 -19.69
C VAL A 301 34.01 -19.63 -19.82
N GLY A 302 33.44 -19.41 -21.01
CA GLY A 302 32.00 -19.49 -21.27
C GLY A 302 31.48 -18.35 -22.14
N GLN A 303 30.20 -18.01 -22.02
CA GLN A 303 29.58 -16.91 -22.75
C GLN A 303 29.26 -15.78 -21.78
N PHE A 304 29.81 -14.59 -22.04
CA PHE A 304 29.64 -13.44 -21.18
C PHE A 304 29.23 -12.21 -21.98
N ASN A 305 28.53 -11.32 -21.30
CA ASN A 305 28.25 -9.98 -21.73
C ASN A 305 28.59 -9.01 -20.59
N ILE A 306 28.90 -7.77 -20.93
CA ILE A 306 29.17 -6.71 -19.96
C ILE A 306 28.30 -5.51 -20.30
N SER A 307 27.68 -4.93 -19.28
CA SER A 307 27.08 -3.61 -19.35
C SER A 307 27.56 -2.77 -18.19
N ALA A 308 27.59 -1.45 -18.38
CA ALA A 308 27.91 -0.49 -17.34
C ALA A 308 26.85 0.62 -17.37
N GLN A 309 26.62 1.25 -16.22
CA GLN A 309 25.72 2.39 -16.09
C GLN A 309 26.25 3.34 -15.01
N LEU A 310 26.12 4.64 -15.25
CA LEU A 310 26.31 5.66 -14.23
C LEU A 310 24.98 6.02 -13.55
N ASN A 311 25.03 6.31 -12.25
CA ASN A 311 23.85 6.80 -11.53
C ASN A 311 23.47 8.26 -11.89
N LYS A 312 24.44 9.04 -12.41
CA LYS A 312 24.28 10.40 -12.91
C LYS A 312 25.32 10.71 -14.01
N THR A 313 24.92 11.51 -14.99
CA THR A 313 25.78 12.01 -16.09
C THR A 313 26.25 13.45 -15.88
N GLU A 314 25.73 14.12 -14.84
CA GLU A 314 26.09 15.47 -14.42
C GLU A 314 26.25 15.49 -12.89
N THR A 315 27.26 16.16 -12.37
CA THR A 315 27.56 16.24 -10.92
C THR A 315 28.38 17.49 -10.58
N LYS A 316 28.50 17.88 -9.31
CA LYS A 316 29.48 18.91 -8.91
C LYS A 316 30.78 18.28 -8.45
N ALA A 317 31.86 19.05 -8.48
CA ALA A 317 33.14 18.63 -7.90
C ALA A 317 32.99 18.29 -6.41
N ASN A 318 33.63 17.20 -5.98
CA ASN A 318 33.55 16.54 -4.67
C ASN A 318 32.28 15.72 -4.39
N ASP A 319 31.29 15.71 -5.29
CA ASP A 319 30.10 14.87 -5.12
C ASP A 319 30.35 13.45 -5.63
N PRO A 320 30.04 12.40 -4.86
CA PRO A 320 30.28 11.02 -5.28
C PRO A 320 29.34 10.60 -6.41
N VAL A 321 29.89 9.86 -7.38
CA VAL A 321 29.20 9.22 -8.51
C VAL A 321 29.41 7.71 -8.38
N SER A 322 28.37 6.92 -8.68
CA SER A 322 28.49 5.47 -8.70
C SER A 322 28.36 4.92 -10.11
N MET A 323 29.26 4.00 -10.45
CA MET A 323 29.22 3.20 -11.66
C MET A 323 28.85 1.77 -11.30
N ARG A 324 27.78 1.27 -11.91
CA ARG A 324 27.36 -0.13 -11.83
C ARG A 324 27.82 -0.88 -13.06
N ILE A 325 28.64 -1.91 -12.89
CA ILE A 325 29.05 -2.83 -13.95
C ILE A 325 28.38 -4.17 -13.71
N ILE A 326 27.74 -4.71 -14.75
CA ILE A 326 27.05 -5.99 -14.71
C ILE A 326 27.76 -6.90 -15.71
N VAL A 327 28.45 -7.92 -15.20
CA VAL A 327 28.96 -9.03 -16.01
C VAL A 327 27.93 -10.15 -15.93
N SER A 328 27.24 -10.41 -17.02
CA SER A 328 26.22 -11.46 -17.12
C SER A 328 26.65 -12.56 -18.07
N GLY A 329 26.15 -13.78 -17.89
CA GLY A 329 26.52 -14.88 -18.77
C GLY A 329 26.30 -16.27 -18.20
N SER A 330 26.91 -17.24 -18.87
CA SER A 330 26.99 -18.65 -18.48
C SER A 330 28.45 -19.11 -18.53
N GLY A 331 28.91 -19.80 -17.48
CA GLY A 331 30.30 -20.26 -17.38
C GLY A 331 30.84 -20.24 -15.95
N ASN A 332 32.11 -19.87 -15.79
CA ASN A 332 32.77 -19.78 -14.48
C ASN A 332 32.64 -18.39 -13.81
N LEU A 333 31.44 -17.79 -13.84
CA LEU A 333 31.15 -16.43 -13.32
C LEU A 333 31.70 -16.14 -11.90
N LYS A 334 31.81 -17.14 -11.03
CA LYS A 334 32.37 -16.97 -9.67
C LYS A 334 33.87 -16.75 -9.63
N LEU A 335 34.61 -17.22 -10.64
CA LEU A 335 36.08 -17.27 -10.70
C LEU A 335 36.68 -16.16 -11.59
N ILE A 336 35.85 -15.28 -12.16
CA ILE A 336 36.33 -14.17 -12.97
C ILE A 336 36.98 -13.07 -12.11
N LYS A 337 38.00 -12.42 -12.67
CA LYS A 337 38.58 -11.19 -12.13
C LYS A 337 37.60 -10.02 -12.30
N GLU A 338 37.66 -9.08 -11.37
CA GLU A 338 36.91 -7.85 -11.42
C GLU A 338 37.27 -7.02 -12.67
N PRO A 339 36.28 -6.51 -13.44
CA PRO A 339 36.54 -5.61 -14.56
C PRO A 339 37.23 -4.32 -14.10
N VAL A 340 38.30 -3.93 -14.79
CA VAL A 340 39.07 -2.73 -14.45
C VAL A 340 38.53 -1.53 -15.21
N VAL A 341 38.15 -0.46 -14.47
CA VAL A 341 37.75 0.82 -15.07
C VAL A 341 38.93 1.80 -15.05
N GLN A 342 39.18 2.44 -16.19
CA GLN A 342 40.18 3.49 -16.32
C GLN A 342 39.53 4.86 -16.04
N PHE A 343 39.51 5.28 -14.78
CA PHE A 343 39.05 6.61 -14.42
C PHE A 343 40.09 7.70 -14.77
N PRO A 344 39.66 8.92 -15.12
CA PRO A 344 40.54 10.09 -15.20
C PRO A 344 41.32 10.32 -13.91
N LYS A 345 42.51 10.94 -14.01
CA LYS A 345 43.41 11.16 -12.86
C LYS A 345 42.82 12.03 -11.75
N ASP A 346 41.84 12.87 -12.09
CA ASP A 346 41.16 13.77 -11.14
C ASP A 346 40.09 13.08 -10.28
N PHE A 347 39.95 11.76 -10.38
CA PHE A 347 38.89 11.01 -9.71
C PHE A 347 39.48 10.12 -8.61
N ASP A 348 38.97 10.27 -7.39
CA ASP A 348 39.25 9.33 -6.31
C ASP A 348 38.30 8.13 -6.43
N LYS A 349 38.87 6.94 -6.64
CA LYS A 349 38.10 5.69 -6.78
C LYS A 349 38.11 4.89 -5.49
N TYR A 350 37.00 4.21 -5.21
CA TYR A 350 36.83 3.33 -4.07
C TYR A 350 36.68 1.86 -4.53
N GLU A 351 36.83 0.93 -3.58
CA GLU A 351 36.64 -0.50 -3.85
C GLU A 351 35.19 -0.81 -4.27
N ALA A 352 35.03 -1.73 -5.21
CA ALA A 352 33.72 -2.13 -5.69
C ALA A 352 32.97 -2.96 -4.64
N LYS A 353 31.68 -2.64 -4.43
CA LYS A 353 30.77 -3.56 -3.75
C LYS A 353 30.34 -4.64 -4.74
N ILE A 354 30.68 -5.90 -4.45
CA ILE A 354 30.37 -7.04 -5.31
C ILE A 354 29.07 -7.71 -4.85
N THR A 355 28.11 -7.89 -5.76
CA THR A 355 26.88 -8.66 -5.53
C THR A 355 26.81 -9.84 -6.49
N ASP A 356 26.66 -11.05 -5.95
CA ASP A 356 26.55 -12.29 -6.71
C ASP A 356 25.06 -12.68 -6.88
N LYS A 357 24.57 -12.70 -8.13
CA LYS A 357 23.22 -13.16 -8.50
C LYS A 357 23.27 -14.38 -9.41
N THR A 358 24.27 -15.24 -9.22
CA THR A 358 24.42 -16.46 -10.02
C THR A 358 23.56 -17.60 -9.48
N LYS A 359 23.08 -18.44 -10.38
CA LYS A 359 22.33 -19.67 -10.10
C LYS A 359 23.03 -20.83 -10.80
N LEU A 360 23.00 -21.98 -10.15
CA LEU A 360 23.54 -23.21 -10.73
C LEU A 360 22.50 -23.80 -11.69
N THR A 361 22.90 -24.08 -12.93
CA THR A 361 22.03 -24.64 -13.98
C THR A 361 22.72 -25.79 -14.70
N ALA A 362 21.99 -26.46 -15.61
CA ALA A 362 22.54 -27.54 -16.42
C ALA A 362 23.66 -27.11 -17.39
N ASN A 363 23.76 -25.82 -17.73
CA ASN A 363 24.82 -25.26 -18.58
C ASN A 363 26.02 -24.72 -17.77
N GLY A 364 25.98 -24.85 -16.43
CA GLY A 364 26.96 -24.28 -15.52
C GLY A 364 26.37 -23.18 -14.64
N LEU A 365 27.24 -22.30 -14.13
CA LEU A 365 26.83 -21.11 -13.37
C LEU A 365 26.30 -20.07 -14.36
N GLU A 366 25.00 -19.76 -14.26
CA GLU A 366 24.34 -18.72 -15.06
C GLU A 366 23.93 -17.56 -14.16
N GLY A 367 23.93 -16.35 -14.69
CA GLY A 367 23.41 -15.18 -13.98
C GLY A 367 24.29 -13.97 -14.18
N SER A 368 24.50 -13.19 -13.11
CA SER A 368 25.31 -11.98 -13.18
C SER A 368 26.11 -11.72 -11.91
N LYS A 369 27.31 -11.15 -12.09
CA LYS A 369 28.04 -10.44 -11.05
C LYS A 369 27.88 -8.94 -11.27
N ILE A 370 27.51 -8.24 -10.20
CA ILE A 370 27.31 -6.80 -10.20
C ILE A 370 28.43 -6.17 -9.37
N TYR A 371 29.12 -5.19 -9.94
CA TYR A 371 30.19 -4.42 -9.32
C TYR A 371 29.72 -2.96 -9.23
N ASP A 372 29.46 -2.49 -8.02
CA ASP A 372 29.10 -1.10 -7.76
C ASP A 372 30.34 -0.33 -7.28
N ILE A 373 30.92 0.50 -8.16
CA ILE A 373 32.13 1.28 -7.91
C ILE A 373 31.74 2.72 -7.60
N LEU A 374 32.17 3.23 -6.45
CA LEU A 374 32.04 4.65 -6.10
C LEU A 374 33.29 5.41 -6.52
N PHE A 375 33.13 6.61 -7.10
CA PHE A 375 34.24 7.50 -7.40
C PHE A 375 33.85 8.97 -7.20
N VAL A 376 34.82 9.84 -6.92
CA VAL A 376 34.61 11.26 -6.60
C VAL A 376 35.46 12.13 -7.53
N PRO A 377 34.86 12.95 -8.42
CA PRO A 377 35.58 13.90 -9.26
C PRO A 377 36.01 15.13 -8.44
N ARG A 378 37.28 15.54 -8.53
CA ARG A 378 37.82 16.66 -7.72
C ARG A 378 37.76 18.02 -8.38
N HIS A 379 37.75 18.08 -9.70
CA HIS A 379 37.81 19.33 -10.45
C HIS A 379 36.67 19.42 -11.47
N GLN A 380 36.19 20.65 -11.71
CA GLN A 380 35.19 20.92 -12.73
C GLN A 380 35.71 20.57 -14.14
N GLY A 381 34.82 20.12 -15.03
CA GLY A 381 35.15 19.78 -16.40
C GLY A 381 34.28 18.66 -16.97
N LYS A 382 34.36 18.45 -18.28
CA LYS A 382 33.74 17.32 -18.96
C LYS A 382 34.74 16.18 -19.07
N TYR A 383 34.43 15.06 -18.44
CA TYR A 383 35.30 13.89 -18.42
C TYR A 383 34.67 12.76 -19.21
N GLU A 384 35.49 12.09 -20.01
CA GLU A 384 35.10 10.85 -20.68
C GLU A 384 35.64 9.66 -19.90
N ILE A 385 34.76 8.72 -19.57
CA ILE A 385 35.09 7.43 -18.97
C ILE A 385 35.03 6.39 -20.10
N PRO A 386 36.16 5.76 -20.46
CA PRO A 386 36.20 4.82 -21.57
C PRO A 386 35.38 3.56 -21.28
N PRO A 387 34.98 2.82 -22.33
CA PRO A 387 34.33 1.52 -22.18
C PRO A 387 35.10 0.57 -21.28
N VAL A 388 34.38 -0.13 -20.42
CA VAL A 388 34.96 -1.24 -19.63
C VAL A 388 35.11 -2.44 -20.53
N GLU A 389 36.34 -2.91 -20.70
CA GLU A 389 36.65 -4.10 -21.48
C GLU A 389 36.61 -5.37 -20.61
N PHE A 390 36.04 -6.44 -21.16
CA PHE A 390 36.01 -7.74 -20.53
C PHE A 390 36.39 -8.82 -21.55
N THR A 391 37.63 -9.30 -21.45
CA THR A 391 38.16 -10.35 -22.33
C THR A 391 37.97 -11.73 -21.71
N TYR A 392 37.22 -12.60 -22.39
CA TYR A 392 36.88 -13.95 -21.97
C TYR A 392 37.13 -14.96 -23.09
N PHE A 393 37.23 -16.25 -22.74
CA PHE A 393 37.32 -17.33 -23.71
C PHE A 393 35.93 -17.88 -24.00
N ASP A 394 35.48 -17.73 -25.25
CA ASP A 394 34.17 -18.22 -25.71
C ASP A 394 34.31 -19.68 -26.17
N THR A 395 33.76 -20.59 -25.37
CA THR A 395 33.81 -22.04 -25.61
C THR A 395 33.01 -22.47 -26.84
N ALA A 396 32.05 -21.67 -27.32
CA ALA A 396 31.30 -21.99 -28.54
C ALA A 396 32.11 -21.69 -29.80
N THR A 397 32.99 -20.67 -29.74
CA THR A 397 33.85 -20.28 -30.88
C THR A 397 35.30 -20.73 -30.73
N ASN A 398 35.67 -21.31 -29.58
CA ASN A 398 37.05 -21.68 -29.22
C ASN A 398 38.05 -20.52 -29.42
N SER A 399 37.64 -19.30 -29.09
CA SER A 399 38.47 -18.10 -29.29
C SER A 399 38.24 -17.07 -28.19
N TYR A 400 39.22 -16.20 -27.97
CA TYR A 400 39.07 -15.08 -27.05
C TYR A 400 38.19 -13.98 -27.67
N LYS A 401 37.23 -13.49 -26.88
CA LYS A 401 36.38 -12.36 -27.23
C LYS A 401 36.48 -11.27 -26.18
N THR A 402 36.41 -10.02 -26.62
CA THR A 402 36.37 -8.85 -25.74
C THR A 402 35.01 -8.19 -25.86
N ALA A 403 34.21 -8.30 -24.80
CA ALA A 403 32.98 -7.52 -24.66
C ALA A 403 33.32 -6.14 -24.10
N ARG A 404 32.59 -5.11 -24.52
CA ARG A 404 32.81 -3.72 -24.12
C ARG A 404 31.50 -3.10 -23.68
N SER A 405 31.54 -2.30 -22.62
CA SER A 405 30.40 -1.44 -22.26
C SER A 405 30.30 -0.24 -23.20
N GLU A 406 29.32 0.64 -22.96
CA GLU A 406 29.30 1.97 -23.55
C GLU A 406 30.36 2.86 -22.88
N ASN A 407 30.77 3.94 -23.58
CA ASN A 407 31.53 5.04 -22.97
C ASN A 407 30.55 5.97 -22.23
N PHE A 408 31.08 6.73 -21.26
CA PHE A 408 30.26 7.69 -20.52
C PHE A 408 30.92 9.06 -20.52
N VAL A 409 30.13 10.11 -20.72
CA VAL A 409 30.55 11.48 -20.51
C VAL A 409 29.93 11.98 -19.21
N LEU A 410 30.77 12.43 -18.28
CA LEU A 410 30.37 13.02 -17.01
C LEU A 410 30.68 14.52 -17.03
N ASP A 411 29.65 15.35 -16.93
CA ASP A 411 29.80 16.80 -16.79
C ASP A 411 29.95 17.15 -15.30
N VAL A 412 31.08 17.75 -14.93
CA VAL A 412 31.40 18.13 -13.54
C VAL A 412 31.36 19.65 -13.42
N GLU A 413 30.35 20.16 -12.73
CA GLU A 413 30.22 21.59 -12.43
C GLU A 413 31.13 22.02 -11.28
N LYS A 414 31.32 23.34 -11.13
CA LYS A 414 32.09 23.93 -10.03
C LYS A 414 31.45 23.56 -8.69
N GLY A 415 32.19 22.83 -7.86
CA GLY A 415 31.81 22.56 -6.48
C GLY A 415 31.91 23.82 -5.60
N SER A 416 31.09 23.87 -4.54
CA SER A 416 31.14 24.92 -3.53
C SER A 416 32.52 24.91 -2.85
N GLU A 417 33.21 26.05 -2.78
CA GLU A 417 34.44 26.15 -1.99
C GLU A 417 34.17 25.80 -0.52
N ILE A 418 35.16 25.16 0.09
CA ILE A 418 35.17 24.58 1.45
C ILE A 418 34.46 25.49 2.44
N GLY A 419 33.24 25.11 2.80
CA GLY A 419 32.43 25.72 3.84
C GLY A 419 32.27 24.75 5.00
N SER A 420 32.74 25.17 6.17
CA SER A 420 32.60 24.56 7.49
C SER A 420 31.34 23.73 7.70
N VAL A 421 31.55 22.54 8.27
CA VAL A 421 30.52 21.64 8.83
C VAL A 421 29.77 22.35 9.96
N SER A 422 28.71 23.09 9.63
CA SER A 422 27.80 23.62 10.67
C SER A 422 26.40 24.03 10.17
N ASP A 423 25.96 23.61 8.99
CA ASP A 423 24.58 23.91 8.58
C ASP A 423 23.96 22.81 7.70
N PHE A 424 23.77 21.62 8.28
CA PHE A 424 22.89 20.60 7.71
C PHE A 424 21.44 20.88 8.13
N SER A 425 20.82 21.86 7.47
CA SER A 425 19.38 22.14 7.59
C SER A 425 18.65 22.22 6.23
N GLY A 426 19.33 21.91 5.13
CA GLY A 426 18.77 21.95 3.77
C GLY A 426 17.90 20.73 3.43
N GLN A 427 16.60 20.97 3.23
CA GLN A 427 15.62 19.99 2.73
C GLN A 427 15.89 19.47 1.29
N GLU A 428 16.89 20.00 0.58
CA GLU A 428 17.18 19.67 -0.82
C GLU A 428 18.13 18.47 -0.97
N ASP A 429 19.16 18.32 -0.13
CA ASP A 429 20.07 17.15 -0.15
C ASP A 429 19.38 15.85 0.29
N LEU A 430 18.28 15.96 1.03
CA LEU A 430 17.44 14.82 1.43
C LEU A 430 16.65 14.22 0.26
N LYS A 431 16.47 14.94 -0.86
CA LYS A 431 15.79 14.40 -2.05
C LYS A 431 16.67 13.46 -2.86
N GLU A 432 18.00 13.62 -2.84
CA GLU A 432 18.90 12.75 -3.59
C GLU A 432 19.09 11.36 -2.96
N LEU A 433 18.81 11.21 -1.65
CA LEU A 433 18.79 9.91 -0.96
C LEU A 433 17.53 9.06 -1.28
N ASN A 434 16.55 9.61 -2.02
CA ASN A 434 15.19 9.09 -2.23
C ASN A 434 14.89 8.70 -3.69
N LYS A 435 15.79 8.00 -4.40
CA LYS A 435 15.40 7.41 -5.69
C LYS A 435 14.56 6.12 -5.56
N ASP A 436 14.67 5.41 -4.43
CA ASP A 436 13.98 4.14 -4.23
C ASP A 436 12.79 4.24 -3.26
N ILE A 437 12.98 4.61 -1.98
CA ILE A 437 11.90 4.76 -0.99
C ILE A 437 11.73 6.20 -0.52
N ARG A 438 10.55 6.55 0.01
CA ARG A 438 10.32 7.84 0.71
C ARG A 438 11.04 7.86 2.06
N PHE A 439 11.53 9.05 2.42
CA PHE A 439 12.35 9.28 3.61
C PHE A 439 11.63 8.95 4.93
N ILE A 440 12.41 8.84 6.02
CA ILE A 440 11.90 8.61 7.38
C ILE A 440 11.07 9.81 7.89
N LYS A 441 10.13 9.54 8.80
CA LYS A 441 9.32 10.58 9.47
C LYS A 441 10.09 11.12 10.68
N THR A 442 10.55 12.37 10.62
CA THR A 442 11.27 13.06 11.71
C THR A 442 10.30 13.76 12.68
N GLY A 443 10.80 14.21 13.83
CA GLY A 443 10.01 14.97 14.82
C GLY A 443 9.59 14.14 16.04
N LYS A 444 8.85 14.74 16.98
CA LYS A 444 8.46 14.07 18.23
C LYS A 444 7.40 12.98 17.96
N VAL A 445 7.60 11.80 18.55
CA VAL A 445 6.65 10.68 18.48
C VAL A 445 5.81 10.62 19.75
N SER A 446 4.50 10.39 19.59
CA SER A 446 3.64 9.90 20.66
C SER A 446 3.56 8.38 20.56
N GLN A 447 3.98 7.68 21.61
CA GLN A 447 3.83 6.24 21.73
C GLN A 447 2.56 5.95 22.51
N GLN A 448 1.76 5.00 22.04
CA GLN A 448 0.51 4.61 22.69
C GLN A 448 0.46 3.09 22.80
N GLY A 449 -0.24 2.59 23.81
CA GLY A 449 -0.62 1.18 23.83
C GLY A 449 -1.52 0.89 22.63
N ILE A 450 -1.38 -0.30 22.03
CA ILE A 450 -2.18 -0.72 20.87
C ILE A 450 -3.69 -0.64 21.17
N ASP A 451 -4.08 -0.73 22.45
CA ASP A 451 -5.48 -0.68 22.90
C ASP A 451 -5.90 0.67 23.51
N SER A 452 -4.99 1.64 23.63
CA SER A 452 -5.24 2.94 24.28
C SER A 452 -5.63 4.01 23.27
N PHE A 453 -6.87 3.97 22.78
CA PHE A 453 -7.41 4.97 21.85
C PHE A 453 -8.07 6.15 22.58
N PHE A 454 -7.99 7.36 22.01
CA PHE A 454 -8.83 8.46 22.46
C PHE A 454 -10.31 8.13 22.26
N PHE A 455 -10.67 7.50 21.14
CA PHE A 455 -12.05 7.08 20.86
C PHE A 455 -12.58 6.05 21.87
N GLY A 456 -13.63 6.45 22.59
CA GLY A 456 -14.25 5.65 23.66
C GLY A 456 -13.53 5.71 25.01
N SER A 457 -12.46 6.50 25.13
CA SER A 457 -11.80 6.77 26.43
C SER A 457 -12.71 7.59 27.36
N THR A 458 -12.39 7.59 28.66
CA THR A 458 -13.04 8.47 29.65
C THR A 458 -12.96 9.93 29.24
N THR A 459 -11.82 10.38 28.70
CA THR A 459 -11.64 11.76 28.22
C THR A 459 -12.56 12.11 27.05
N TYR A 460 -12.81 11.18 26.13
CA TYR A 460 -13.75 11.39 25.02
C TYR A 460 -15.19 11.55 25.51
N TRP A 461 -15.62 10.72 26.46
CA TRP A 461 -16.94 10.85 27.09
C TRP A 461 -17.10 12.15 27.87
N ILE A 462 -16.06 12.57 28.61
CA ILE A 462 -16.05 13.87 29.30
C ILE A 462 -16.21 15.02 28.30
N CYS A 463 -15.54 14.96 27.14
CA CYS A 463 -15.69 15.99 26.10
C CYS A 463 -17.12 16.04 25.54
N LEU A 464 -17.76 14.89 25.30
CA LEU A 464 -19.15 14.84 24.84
C LEU A 464 -20.12 15.43 25.88
N ILE A 465 -19.96 15.06 27.15
CA ILE A 465 -20.77 15.60 28.25
C ILE A 465 -20.55 17.11 28.39
N ALA A 466 -19.30 17.58 28.30
CA ALA A 466 -18.97 18.99 28.37
C ALA A 466 -19.63 19.79 27.22
N LEU A 467 -19.62 19.27 25.98
CA LEU A 467 -20.31 19.88 24.84
C LEU A 467 -21.83 19.91 25.05
N ALA A 468 -22.42 18.85 25.60
CA ALA A 468 -23.85 18.81 25.91
C ALA A 468 -24.25 19.83 26.98
N LEU A 469 -23.46 19.93 28.07
CA LEU A 469 -23.68 20.93 29.12
C LEU A 469 -23.49 22.37 28.61
N LEU A 470 -22.49 22.59 27.76
CA LEU A 470 -22.27 23.88 27.09
C LEU A 470 -23.47 24.25 26.21
N PHE A 471 -24.03 23.30 25.44
CA PHE A 471 -25.24 23.54 24.66
C PHE A 471 -26.43 23.90 25.55
N ILE A 472 -26.69 23.16 26.63
CA ILE A 472 -27.80 23.45 27.56
C ILE A 472 -27.63 24.85 28.17
N SER A 473 -26.43 25.20 28.63
CA SER A 473 -26.10 26.52 29.17
C SER A 473 -26.35 27.64 28.15
N LEU A 474 -25.79 27.51 26.94
CA LEU A 474 -25.98 28.49 25.88
C LEU A 474 -27.45 28.60 25.47
N PHE A 475 -28.15 27.48 25.33
CA PHE A 475 -29.57 27.46 25.00
C PHE A 475 -30.40 28.22 26.04
N VAL A 476 -30.14 28.01 27.34
CA VAL A 476 -30.81 28.75 28.43
C VAL A 476 -30.49 30.25 28.34
N VAL A 477 -29.22 30.63 28.16
CA VAL A 477 -28.81 32.05 28.05
C VAL A 477 -29.43 32.73 26.82
N PHE A 478 -29.40 32.09 25.65
CA PHE A 478 -29.98 32.63 24.43
C PHE A 478 -31.50 32.68 24.48
N ARG A 479 -32.15 31.66 25.07
CA ARG A 479 -33.60 31.67 25.33
C ARG A 479 -33.98 32.81 26.25
N GLN A 480 -33.24 33.01 27.33
CA GLN A 480 -33.48 34.13 28.25
C GLN A 480 -33.30 35.48 27.55
N ARG A 481 -32.24 35.65 26.75
CA ARG A 481 -32.03 36.87 25.94
C ARG A 481 -33.13 37.09 24.91
N ALA A 482 -33.60 36.04 24.25
CA ALA A 482 -34.69 36.12 23.28
C ALA A 482 -35.99 36.56 23.95
N ILE A 483 -36.33 36.00 25.12
CA ILE A 483 -37.48 36.42 25.93
C ILE A 483 -37.32 37.89 26.39
N ASP A 484 -36.14 38.27 26.87
CA ASP A 484 -35.85 39.65 27.29
C ASP A 484 -35.96 40.66 26.12
N ASN A 485 -35.54 40.26 24.91
CA ASN A 485 -35.64 41.07 23.70
C ASN A 485 -37.07 41.16 23.15
N ALA A 486 -37.88 40.12 23.33
CA ALA A 486 -39.29 40.11 22.97
C ALA A 486 -40.13 41.06 23.83
N ASN A 487 -39.63 41.44 25.02
CA ASN A 487 -40.26 42.46 25.86
C ASN A 487 -39.94 43.88 25.35
N VAL A 488 -40.74 44.33 24.38
CA VAL A 488 -40.59 45.62 23.68
C VAL A 488 -40.54 46.81 24.67
N THR A 489 -41.34 46.81 25.73
CA THR A 489 -41.41 47.90 26.72
C THR A 489 -40.13 47.99 27.55
N LYS A 490 -39.56 46.85 28.01
CA LYS A 490 -38.27 46.80 28.72
C LYS A 490 -37.09 47.21 27.81
N MET A 491 -37.16 46.90 26.51
CA MET A 491 -36.13 47.25 25.54
C MET A 491 -36.19 48.72 25.10
N ARG A 492 -37.38 49.34 25.04
CA ARG A 492 -37.56 50.79 24.85
C ARG A 492 -36.86 51.57 25.97
N GLY A 493 -37.11 51.22 27.23
CA GLY A 493 -36.44 51.86 28.37
C GLY A 493 -34.93 51.66 28.46
N LYS A 494 -34.38 50.53 27.98
CA LYS A 494 -32.92 50.31 27.89
C LYS A 494 -32.27 51.12 26.77
N LYS A 495 -32.98 51.35 25.66
CA LYS A 495 -32.47 52.12 24.50
C LYS A 495 -32.72 53.62 24.61
N ALA A 496 -33.57 54.07 25.53
CA ALA A 496 -33.94 55.47 25.75
C ALA A 496 -32.73 56.42 25.79
N ASN A 497 -31.70 56.12 26.61
CA ASN A 497 -30.49 56.95 26.68
C ASN A 497 -29.73 57.02 25.34
N LYS A 498 -29.63 55.89 24.62
CA LYS A 498 -28.98 55.84 23.30
C LYS A 498 -29.75 56.65 22.25
N VAL A 499 -31.08 56.68 22.32
CA VAL A 499 -31.91 57.49 21.42
C VAL A 499 -31.80 58.97 21.78
N ALA A 500 -31.85 59.31 23.07
CA ALA A 500 -31.69 60.67 23.58
C ALA A 500 -30.34 61.28 23.21
N THR A 501 -29.23 60.57 23.46
CA THR A 501 -27.88 60.99 23.05
C THR A 501 -27.73 61.17 21.54
N LYS A 502 -28.38 60.32 20.72
CA LYS A 502 -28.39 60.50 19.26
C LYS A 502 -29.13 61.79 18.85
N ARG A 503 -30.24 62.10 19.51
CA ARG A 503 -31.00 63.34 19.28
C ARG A 503 -30.24 64.57 19.79
N LEU A 504 -29.64 64.51 20.97
CA LEU A 504 -28.76 65.56 21.50
C LEU A 504 -27.57 65.81 20.55
N LYS A 505 -26.93 64.78 20.00
CA LYS A 505 -25.89 64.97 18.98
C LYS A 505 -26.40 65.67 17.71
N LYS A 506 -27.67 65.46 17.34
CA LYS A 506 -28.32 66.20 16.26
C LYS A 506 -28.59 67.66 16.66
N ALA A 507 -29.07 67.90 17.89
CA ALA A 507 -29.23 69.24 18.45
C ALA A 507 -27.89 70.01 18.45
N SER A 508 -26.80 69.40 18.94
CA SER A 508 -25.46 70.00 18.89
C SER A 508 -25.02 70.43 17.49
N ARG A 509 -25.38 69.68 16.43
CA ARG A 509 -25.15 70.10 15.03
C ARG A 509 -26.01 71.30 14.63
N LEU A 510 -27.29 71.29 15.00
CA LEU A 510 -28.21 72.41 14.72
C LEU A 510 -27.80 73.69 15.44
N MET A 511 -27.21 73.57 16.63
CA MET A 511 -26.59 74.66 17.38
C MET A 511 -25.36 75.21 16.64
N ALA A 512 -24.48 74.34 16.13
CA ALA A 512 -23.33 74.74 15.30
C ALA A 512 -23.75 75.42 13.99
N ASP A 513 -24.85 74.95 13.38
CA ASP A 513 -25.45 75.50 12.16
C ASP A 513 -26.29 76.78 12.42
N ASN A 514 -26.35 77.26 13.67
CA ASN A 514 -27.09 78.45 14.11
C ASN A 514 -28.60 78.43 13.76
N LYS A 515 -29.25 77.28 13.98
CA LYS A 515 -30.70 77.06 13.75
C LYS A 515 -31.44 76.87 15.09
N PRO A 516 -31.77 77.95 15.81
CA PRO A 516 -32.31 77.87 17.18
C PRO A 516 -33.65 77.13 17.26
N ASP A 517 -34.61 77.43 16.37
CA ASP A 517 -35.94 76.80 16.42
C ASP A 517 -35.87 75.27 16.27
N GLN A 518 -35.00 74.80 15.37
CA GLN A 518 -34.80 73.37 15.13
C GLN A 518 -34.00 72.72 16.26
N PHE A 519 -33.09 73.47 16.89
CA PHE A 519 -32.33 73.01 18.05
C PHE A 519 -33.28 72.74 19.23
N TYR A 520 -34.09 73.71 19.63
CA TYR A 520 -34.97 73.56 20.80
C TYR A 520 -36.03 72.46 20.58
N ASP A 521 -36.60 72.33 19.38
CA ASP A 521 -37.51 71.22 19.05
C ASP A 521 -36.81 69.84 19.15
N GLU A 522 -35.54 69.73 18.75
CA GLU A 522 -34.82 68.46 18.83
C GLU A 522 -34.38 68.11 20.26
N VAL A 523 -34.02 69.10 21.09
CA VAL A 523 -33.74 68.90 22.53
C VAL A 523 -35.02 68.52 23.28
N LEU A 524 -36.13 69.23 23.04
CA LEU A 524 -37.44 68.94 23.61
C LEU A 524 -37.88 67.50 23.27
N ARG A 525 -37.75 67.09 22.01
CA ARG A 525 -38.00 65.71 21.57
C ARG A 525 -37.05 64.68 22.20
N ALA A 526 -35.81 65.06 22.50
CA ALA A 526 -34.85 64.21 23.18
C ALA A 526 -35.26 63.97 24.65
N LEU A 527 -35.64 65.03 25.36
CA LEU A 527 -36.05 64.97 26.76
C LEU A 527 -37.37 64.21 26.92
N TRP A 528 -38.46 64.62 26.25
CA TRP A 528 -39.75 63.93 26.32
C TRP A 528 -39.68 62.48 25.84
N GLY A 529 -38.94 62.23 24.75
CA GLY A 529 -38.72 60.87 24.25
C GLY A 529 -37.94 60.00 25.24
N TYR A 530 -36.94 60.57 25.93
CA TYR A 530 -36.16 59.87 26.94
C TYR A 530 -37.01 59.41 28.12
N VAL A 531 -37.75 60.31 28.77
CA VAL A 531 -38.59 59.95 29.93
C VAL A 531 -39.77 59.08 29.53
N GLY A 532 -40.41 59.32 28.38
CA GLY A 532 -41.49 58.47 27.87
C GLY A 532 -41.05 57.03 27.69
N ASP A 533 -39.89 56.81 27.05
CA ASP A 533 -39.33 55.47 26.85
C ASP A 533 -38.77 54.85 28.16
N LYS A 534 -38.12 55.65 29.03
CA LYS A 534 -37.45 55.18 30.26
C LYS A 534 -38.42 54.85 31.40
N LEU A 535 -39.50 55.62 31.51
CA LEU A 535 -40.56 55.44 32.49
C LEU A 535 -41.71 54.58 31.94
N ASN A 536 -41.71 54.28 30.63
CA ASN A 536 -42.74 53.51 29.94
C ASN A 536 -44.14 54.12 30.12
N MET A 537 -44.24 55.43 29.86
CA MET A 537 -45.49 56.19 29.99
C MET A 537 -46.12 56.45 28.61
N PRO A 538 -47.42 56.20 28.42
CA PRO A 538 -48.15 56.66 27.24
C PRO A 538 -48.10 58.18 27.12
N VAL A 539 -48.17 58.70 25.89
CA VAL A 539 -48.10 60.14 25.60
C VAL A 539 -49.18 60.93 26.35
N GLU A 540 -50.35 60.32 26.57
CA GLU A 540 -51.48 60.88 27.34
C GLU A 540 -51.14 61.19 28.81
N HIS A 541 -50.15 60.48 29.38
CA HIS A 541 -49.71 60.67 30.76
C HIS A 541 -48.39 61.44 30.87
N LEU A 542 -47.87 61.94 29.75
CA LEU A 542 -46.61 62.66 29.66
C LEU A 542 -46.85 64.13 30.07
N SER A 543 -46.94 64.39 31.37
CA SER A 543 -47.07 65.74 31.96
C SER A 543 -45.91 66.04 32.92
N HIS A 544 -45.69 67.33 33.23
CA HIS A 544 -44.61 67.77 34.11
C HIS A 544 -44.71 67.15 35.51
N ASP A 545 -45.92 67.12 36.08
CA ASP A 545 -46.18 66.52 37.39
C ASP A 545 -45.97 65.00 37.40
N ASN A 546 -46.39 64.31 36.33
CA ASN A 546 -46.21 62.87 36.23
C ASN A 546 -44.73 62.50 36.05
N ILE A 547 -43.96 63.28 35.30
CA ILE A 547 -42.51 63.05 35.15
C ILE A 547 -41.79 63.24 36.47
N SER A 548 -42.02 64.37 37.15
CA SER A 548 -41.34 64.68 38.40
C SER A 548 -41.67 63.66 39.48
N GLN A 549 -42.96 63.28 39.63
CA GLN A 549 -43.40 62.23 40.55
C GLN A 549 -42.72 60.90 40.24
N ARG A 550 -42.73 60.45 38.98
CA ARG A 550 -42.18 59.15 38.58
C ARG A 550 -40.65 59.07 38.66
N LEU A 551 -39.94 60.17 38.45
CA LEU A 551 -38.50 60.23 38.66
C LEU A 551 -38.15 60.20 40.16
N THR A 552 -38.93 60.89 40.99
CA THR A 552 -38.78 60.88 42.45
C THR A 552 -39.11 59.51 43.05
N GLU A 553 -40.16 58.84 42.58
CA GLU A 553 -40.49 57.45 42.94
C GLU A 553 -39.37 56.47 42.58
N ARG A 554 -38.52 56.81 41.59
CA ARG A 554 -37.33 56.05 41.19
C ARG A 554 -36.05 56.50 41.90
N GLN A 555 -36.16 57.29 42.97
CA GLN A 555 -35.05 57.76 43.81
C GLN A 555 -34.02 58.60 43.04
N VAL A 556 -34.44 59.34 42.02
CA VAL A 556 -33.61 60.38 41.41
C VAL A 556 -33.56 61.57 42.37
N ASP A 557 -32.37 62.11 42.63
CA ASP A 557 -32.19 63.26 43.52
C ASP A 557 -33.05 64.44 43.07
N ALA A 558 -33.67 65.14 44.04
CA ALA A 558 -34.58 66.25 43.77
C ALA A 558 -33.93 67.35 42.91
N ASP A 559 -32.65 67.63 43.12
CA ASP A 559 -31.87 68.58 42.32
C ASP A 559 -31.74 68.16 40.86
N VAL A 560 -31.64 66.86 40.59
CA VAL A 560 -31.53 66.32 39.23
C VAL A 560 -32.89 66.34 38.53
N VAL A 561 -33.97 66.07 39.27
CA VAL A 561 -35.35 66.23 38.76
C VAL A 561 -35.60 67.70 38.41
N ALA A 562 -35.24 68.63 39.28
CA ALA A 562 -35.36 70.07 39.03
C ALA A 562 -34.56 70.52 37.80
N GLN A 563 -33.30 70.07 37.66
CA GLN A 563 -32.47 70.36 36.47
C GLN A 563 -33.09 69.81 35.17
N PHE A 564 -33.73 68.65 35.23
CA PHE A 564 -34.41 68.06 34.08
C PHE A 564 -35.67 68.85 33.69
N MET A 565 -36.48 69.25 34.68
CA MET A 565 -37.70 70.06 34.46
C MET A 565 -37.34 71.45 33.95
N GLU A 566 -36.33 72.09 34.52
CA GLU A 566 -35.87 73.41 34.07
C GLU A 566 -35.38 73.35 32.61
N ALA A 567 -34.70 72.28 32.20
CA ALA A 567 -34.28 72.12 30.80
C ALA A 567 -35.47 71.93 29.84
N LEU A 568 -36.56 71.30 30.29
CA LEU A 568 -37.81 71.19 29.53
C LEU A 568 -38.50 72.56 29.41
N ASP A 569 -38.69 73.25 30.54
CA ASP A 569 -39.34 74.56 30.60
C ASP A 569 -38.57 75.61 29.77
N GLU A 570 -37.24 75.61 29.84
CA GLU A 570 -36.37 76.53 29.09
C GLU A 570 -36.46 76.25 27.57
N CYS A 571 -36.61 74.98 27.14
CA CYS A 571 -36.87 74.66 25.73
C CYS A 571 -38.25 75.12 25.25
N GLU A 572 -39.28 75.02 26.09
CA GLU A 572 -40.63 75.46 25.75
C GLU A 572 -40.74 76.98 25.73
N PHE A 573 -40.13 77.67 26.70
CA PHE A 573 -40.10 79.12 26.81
C PHE A 573 -39.41 79.77 25.60
N GLU A 574 -38.23 79.30 25.22
CA GLU A 574 -37.48 79.82 24.06
C GLU A 574 -38.22 79.60 22.73
N ARG A 575 -39.17 78.65 22.68
CA ARG A 575 -40.04 78.44 21.51
C ARG A 575 -41.10 79.53 21.36
N TYR A 576 -41.51 80.18 22.45
CA TYR A 576 -42.59 81.18 22.47
C TYR A 576 -42.08 82.61 22.67
N ALA A 577 -40.91 82.81 23.27
CA ALA A 577 -40.29 84.10 23.52
C ALA A 577 -38.77 84.04 23.30
N PRO A 578 -38.29 84.03 22.03
CA PRO A 578 -36.88 83.85 21.71
C PRO A 578 -36.00 85.00 22.24
N GLY A 579 -34.99 84.66 23.05
CA GLY A 579 -34.01 85.58 23.64
C GLY A 579 -32.68 85.66 22.87
N ASP A 580 -31.55 85.79 23.59
CA ASP A 580 -30.19 85.68 23.01
C ASP A 580 -29.90 84.22 22.63
N PRO A 581 -29.87 83.87 21.32
CA PRO A 581 -29.89 82.48 20.90
C PRO A 581 -28.63 81.70 21.29
N LYS A 582 -27.44 82.31 21.27
CA LYS A 582 -26.18 81.55 21.38
C LYS A 582 -25.83 81.16 22.83
N GLY A 583 -26.04 82.06 23.78
CA GLY A 583 -25.81 81.77 25.20
C GLY A 583 -26.80 80.75 25.75
N ASN A 584 -28.07 80.88 25.35
CA ASN A 584 -29.16 80.05 25.86
C ASN A 584 -29.13 78.63 25.27
N MET A 585 -28.76 78.44 24.00
CA MET A 585 -28.63 77.11 23.39
C MET A 585 -27.57 76.23 24.07
N ASN A 586 -26.37 76.78 24.37
CA ASN A 586 -25.31 76.02 25.05
C ASN A 586 -25.72 75.59 26.45
N LYS A 587 -26.31 76.52 27.23
CA LYS A 587 -26.76 76.27 28.60
C LYS A 587 -27.83 75.18 28.66
N VAL A 588 -28.83 75.24 27.76
CA VAL A 588 -29.91 74.24 27.67
C VAL A 588 -29.37 72.87 27.22
N TYR A 589 -28.43 72.84 26.28
CA TYR A 589 -27.79 71.60 25.84
C TYR A 589 -27.04 70.89 26.98
N GLU A 590 -26.21 71.62 27.73
CA GLU A 590 -25.44 71.08 28.86
C GLU A 590 -26.37 70.59 29.96
N LYS A 591 -27.38 71.39 30.35
CA LYS A 591 -28.39 70.98 31.34
C LYS A 591 -29.12 69.70 30.94
N ALA A 592 -29.63 69.63 29.71
CA ALA A 592 -30.34 68.46 29.20
C ALA A 592 -29.45 67.20 29.20
N MET A 593 -28.19 67.34 28.78
CA MET A 593 -27.22 66.25 28.75
C MET A 593 -26.88 65.76 30.16
N THR A 594 -26.52 66.67 31.07
CA THR A 594 -26.14 66.36 32.45
C THR A 594 -27.32 65.76 33.22
N ALA A 595 -28.54 66.26 33.03
CA ALA A 595 -29.73 65.70 33.66
C ALA A 595 -30.00 64.27 33.19
N ILE A 596 -29.95 63.99 31.88
CA ILE A 596 -30.12 62.63 31.34
C ILE A 596 -29.03 61.68 31.87
N GLU A 597 -27.78 62.13 31.93
CA GLU A 597 -26.65 61.34 32.41
C GLU A 597 -26.79 60.95 33.89
N LYS A 598 -27.08 61.92 34.76
CA LYS A 598 -27.30 61.68 36.20
C LYS A 598 -28.50 60.78 36.45
N ILE A 599 -29.62 61.00 35.74
CA ILE A 599 -30.81 60.15 35.79
C ILE A 599 -30.46 58.70 35.39
N GLU A 600 -29.62 58.51 34.37
CA GLU A 600 -29.17 57.20 33.94
C GLU A 600 -28.25 56.53 34.97
N GLU A 601 -27.32 57.28 35.55
CA GLU A 601 -26.39 56.77 36.56
C GLU A 601 -27.12 56.22 37.79
N THR A 602 -28.09 56.97 38.30
CA THR A 602 -28.95 56.56 39.42
C THR A 602 -29.73 55.30 39.08
N MET A 603 -30.28 55.20 37.87
CA MET A 603 -31.04 54.02 37.43
C MET A 603 -30.16 52.80 37.06
N ARG A 604 -28.86 52.98 36.76
CA ARG A 604 -27.94 51.90 36.35
C ARG A 604 -27.37 51.11 37.53
N LYS A 605 -27.24 51.70 38.72
CA LYS A 605 -26.66 51.07 39.94
C LYS A 605 -27.39 49.78 40.41
N ARG A 606 -28.53 49.41 39.83
CA ARG A 606 -29.37 48.28 40.28
C ARG A 606 -29.20 46.95 39.54
N ARG A 607 -28.18 46.79 38.67
CA ARG A 607 -27.88 45.48 38.02
C ARG A 607 -26.38 45.19 37.95
N SER A 608 -25.85 44.59 39.01
CA SER A 608 -24.59 43.83 38.94
C SER A 608 -24.84 42.40 39.42
N THR A 609 -25.28 41.52 38.51
CA THR A 609 -25.15 40.07 38.73
C THR A 609 -23.74 39.66 38.32
N LYS A 610 -22.91 39.33 39.33
CA LYS A 610 -21.61 38.68 39.12
C LYS A 610 -21.86 37.30 38.54
N SER A 611 -21.42 37.05 37.30
CA SER A 611 -21.29 35.70 36.75
C SER A 611 -19.83 35.28 36.89
N ALA A 612 -19.59 34.38 37.83
CA ALA A 612 -18.30 33.73 38.03
C ALA A 612 -17.94 32.89 36.80
N ILE A 613 -16.75 33.12 36.24
CA ILE A 613 -16.10 32.20 35.30
C ILE A 613 -14.96 31.56 36.09
N THR A 614 -15.16 30.29 36.43
CA THR A 614 -14.14 29.37 36.90
C THR A 614 -13.14 29.12 35.77
N VAL A 615 -11.88 29.50 35.97
CA VAL A 615 -10.75 29.02 35.17
C VAL A 615 -9.85 28.24 36.11
N VAL A 616 -9.95 26.91 36.04
CA VAL A 616 -8.95 26.00 36.59
C VAL A 616 -7.79 26.02 35.61
N LEU A 617 -6.69 26.68 35.99
CA LEU A 617 -5.41 26.61 35.29
C LEU A 617 -4.49 25.68 36.08
N LEU A 618 -4.44 24.43 35.64
CA LEU A 618 -3.43 23.46 36.02
C LEU A 618 -2.11 23.87 35.37
N LEU A 619 -1.06 24.10 36.16
CA LEU A 619 0.29 24.34 35.65
C LEU A 619 1.32 23.52 36.44
N PHE A 620 2.07 22.76 35.63
CA PHE A 620 3.42 22.23 35.84
C PHE A 620 3.62 21.07 36.82
N LEU A 621 3.54 19.86 36.26
CA LEU A 621 4.47 18.78 36.56
C LEU A 621 5.47 18.68 35.40
N LEU A 622 6.72 19.07 35.65
CA LEU A 622 7.85 18.81 34.75
C LEU A 622 8.27 17.34 34.90
N PRO A 623 8.39 16.55 33.80
CA PRO A 623 9.10 15.30 33.87
C PRO A 623 10.61 15.54 33.78
N LEU A 624 11.33 14.96 34.74
CA LEU A 624 12.78 14.76 34.68
C LEU A 624 13.13 13.94 33.43
N SER A 625 14.13 14.42 32.68
CA SER A 625 14.66 13.72 31.52
C SER A 625 15.44 12.50 31.98
N SER A 626 14.89 11.31 31.73
CA SER A 626 15.65 10.06 31.77
C SER A 626 16.47 9.94 30.48
N GLN A 627 17.70 9.43 30.57
CA GLN A 627 18.48 8.98 29.43
C GLN A 627 17.83 7.72 28.83
N ALA A 628 16.75 7.91 28.09
CA ALA A 628 16.19 6.90 27.21
C ALA A 628 16.63 7.24 25.78
N VAL A 629 16.99 6.21 25.00
CA VAL A 629 17.25 6.35 23.56
C VAL A 629 16.13 7.19 22.95
N THR A 630 16.49 8.31 22.35
CA THR A 630 15.51 9.23 21.79
C THR A 630 15.25 8.91 20.33
N LYS A 631 14.04 9.17 19.84
CA LYS A 631 13.74 9.04 18.41
C LYS A 631 14.69 9.88 17.56
N THR A 632 15.13 11.03 18.06
CA THR A 632 16.12 11.88 17.40
C THR A 632 17.48 11.21 17.22
N GLU A 633 17.93 10.39 18.18
CA GLU A 633 19.16 9.60 18.05
C GLU A 633 19.00 8.51 17.00
N ALA A 634 17.87 7.78 17.02
CA ALA A 634 17.55 6.75 16.03
C ALA A 634 17.46 7.32 14.59
N ASP A 635 16.76 8.45 14.43
CA ASP A 635 16.65 9.19 13.17
C ASP A 635 18.04 9.65 12.69
N SER A 636 18.90 10.11 13.61
CA SER A 636 20.28 10.52 13.30
C SER A 636 21.15 9.35 12.87
N ALA A 637 21.00 8.17 13.49
CA ALA A 637 21.69 6.95 13.06
C ALA A 637 21.26 6.55 11.64
N TYR A 638 19.97 6.64 11.32
CA TYR A 638 19.46 6.40 9.96
C TYR A 638 20.05 7.37 8.94
N VAL A 639 20.04 8.67 9.25
CA VAL A 639 20.57 9.73 8.37
C VAL A 639 22.07 9.53 8.10
N ARG A 640 22.83 9.08 9.12
CA ARG A 640 24.26 8.75 8.99
C ARG A 640 24.54 7.42 8.28
N GLY A 641 23.53 6.72 7.78
CA GLY A 641 23.67 5.42 7.11
C GLY A 641 23.93 4.24 8.04
N GLN A 642 23.85 4.45 9.36
CA GLN A 642 24.05 3.43 10.39
C GLN A 642 22.76 2.65 10.62
N TYR A 643 22.25 1.97 9.58
CA TYR A 643 20.92 1.35 9.59
C TYR A 643 20.75 0.27 10.67
N GLN A 644 21.81 -0.46 11.00
CA GLN A 644 21.74 -1.51 12.04
C GLN A 644 21.59 -0.94 13.44
N GLN A 645 22.23 0.21 13.70
CA GLN A 645 22.01 0.96 14.93
C GLN A 645 20.60 1.54 14.96
N ALA A 646 20.14 2.15 13.86
CA ALA A 646 18.77 2.67 13.76
C ALA A 646 17.70 1.59 14.01
N ILE A 647 17.89 0.37 13.49
CA ILE A 647 17.01 -0.78 13.76
C ILE A 647 16.94 -1.07 15.26
N SER A 648 18.09 -1.21 15.92
CA SER A 648 18.17 -1.47 17.37
C SER A 648 17.49 -0.37 18.19
N ASP A 649 17.70 0.89 17.81
CA ASP A 649 17.15 2.05 18.51
C ASP A 649 15.63 2.14 18.34
N TYR A 650 15.11 1.93 17.12
CA TYR A 650 13.67 1.91 16.86
C TYR A 650 12.97 0.72 17.53
N GLU A 651 13.58 -0.47 17.56
CA GLU A 651 13.06 -1.63 18.29
C GLU A 651 13.01 -1.37 19.80
N THR A 652 14.03 -0.71 20.34
CA THR A 652 14.07 -0.31 21.76
C THR A 652 12.98 0.69 22.07
N LEU A 653 12.77 1.69 21.21
CA LEU A 653 11.67 2.64 21.35
C LEU A 653 10.31 1.93 21.32
N LEU A 654 10.08 1.00 20.39
CA LEU A 654 8.82 0.28 20.24
C LEU A 654 8.45 -0.58 21.45
N LYS A 655 9.39 -0.93 22.34
CA LYS A 655 9.09 -1.59 23.64
C LYS A 655 8.22 -0.72 24.55
N ASN A 656 8.28 0.61 24.42
CA ASN A 656 7.49 1.54 25.24
C ASN A 656 6.06 1.75 24.72
N GLY A 657 5.76 1.29 23.51
CA GLY A 657 4.45 1.45 22.88
C GLY A 657 4.53 1.49 21.36
N ALA A 658 3.40 1.18 20.72
CA ALA A 658 3.28 1.19 19.28
C ALA A 658 3.23 2.62 18.74
N SER A 659 3.83 2.83 17.57
CA SER A 659 3.73 4.09 16.82
C SER A 659 3.87 3.82 15.33
N ALA A 660 2.97 4.41 14.54
CA ALA A 660 3.02 4.32 13.08
C ALA A 660 4.34 4.85 12.52
N GLU A 661 4.85 5.94 13.08
CA GLU A 661 6.09 6.59 12.65
C GLU A 661 7.32 5.72 12.97
N LEU A 662 7.36 5.11 14.15
CA LEU A 662 8.47 4.23 14.53
C LEU A 662 8.47 2.96 13.69
N TYR A 663 7.32 2.32 13.47
CA TYR A 663 7.23 1.16 12.59
C TYR A 663 7.59 1.51 11.14
N TYR A 664 7.16 2.68 10.65
CA TYR A 664 7.55 3.14 9.30
C TYR A 664 9.05 3.38 9.20
N ASN A 665 9.68 4.05 10.17
CA ASN A 665 11.12 4.31 10.16
C ASN A 665 11.94 3.01 10.34
N LEU A 666 11.45 2.08 11.16
CA LEU A 666 12.02 0.73 11.28
C LEU A 666 11.91 -0.04 9.96
N GLY A 667 10.77 0.03 9.29
CA GLY A 667 10.57 -0.54 7.95
C GLY A 667 11.52 0.05 6.91
N ASN A 668 11.72 1.37 6.93
CA ASN A 668 12.71 2.05 6.11
C ASN A 668 14.12 1.55 6.40
N SER A 669 14.46 1.32 7.67
CA SER A 669 15.79 0.83 8.07
C SER A 669 16.03 -0.61 7.61
N TYR A 670 15.04 -1.48 7.75
CA TYR A 670 15.07 -2.85 7.23
C TYR A 670 15.13 -2.90 5.70
N TYR A 671 14.45 -1.98 5.01
CA TYR A 671 14.53 -1.88 3.55
C TYR A 671 15.95 -1.51 3.09
N ARG A 672 16.62 -0.60 3.79
CA ARG A 672 17.99 -0.15 3.48
C ARG A 672 19.05 -1.23 3.76
N THR A 673 18.73 -2.21 4.58
CA THR A 673 19.58 -3.38 4.88
C THR A 673 19.19 -4.61 4.07
N GLU A 674 18.34 -4.43 3.04
CA GLU A 674 17.85 -5.46 2.12
C GLU A 674 17.01 -6.57 2.78
N ASN A 675 16.57 -6.39 4.03
CA ASN A 675 15.63 -7.28 4.70
C ASN A 675 14.18 -6.91 4.35
N ILE A 676 13.76 -7.28 3.14
CA ILE A 676 12.45 -6.91 2.58
C ILE A 676 11.29 -7.48 3.43
N THR A 677 11.43 -8.70 3.96
CA THR A 677 10.42 -9.36 4.80
C THR A 677 10.09 -8.53 6.05
N ARG A 678 11.12 -8.11 6.80
CA ARG A 678 10.94 -7.25 7.98
C ARG A 678 10.48 -5.84 7.60
N ALA A 679 10.88 -5.33 6.43
CA ALA A 679 10.38 -4.05 5.93
C ALA A 679 8.86 -4.10 5.68
N VAL A 680 8.37 -5.11 4.94
CA VAL A 680 6.94 -5.31 4.67
C VAL A 680 6.15 -5.46 5.96
N LEU A 681 6.61 -6.28 6.90
CA LEU A 681 5.96 -6.46 8.21
C LEU A 681 5.80 -5.13 8.96
N ASN A 682 6.86 -4.33 9.06
CA ASN A 682 6.81 -3.08 9.80
C ASN A 682 6.01 -2.00 9.05
N TYR A 683 6.03 -1.97 7.72
CA TYR A 683 5.14 -1.08 6.97
C TYR A 683 3.67 -1.45 7.11
N GLU A 684 3.33 -2.74 7.15
CA GLU A 684 1.96 -3.20 7.42
C GLU A 684 1.50 -2.81 8.84
N ARG A 685 2.38 -2.94 9.85
CA ARG A 685 2.15 -2.45 11.22
C ARG A 685 1.89 -0.94 11.24
N ALA A 686 2.72 -0.18 10.53
CA ALA A 686 2.57 1.26 10.41
C ALA A 686 1.24 1.63 9.72
N LEU A 687 0.88 0.91 8.65
CA LEU A 687 -0.33 1.15 7.87
C LEU A 687 -1.59 0.86 8.68
N LEU A 688 -1.55 -0.17 9.54
CA LEU A 688 -2.67 -0.48 10.43
C LEU A 688 -2.98 0.67 11.39
N LEU A 689 -1.93 1.32 11.93
CA LEU A 689 -2.06 2.47 12.83
C LEU A 689 -2.40 3.77 12.09
N SER A 690 -1.95 3.93 10.85
CA SER A 690 -2.16 5.12 10.01
C SER A 690 -2.53 4.76 8.56
N PRO A 691 -3.77 4.29 8.30
CA PRO A 691 -4.13 3.75 6.99
C PRO A 691 -4.29 4.82 5.89
N GLY A 692 -4.47 6.07 6.29
CA GLY A 692 -4.53 7.21 5.38
C GLY A 692 -3.16 7.68 4.89
N ASP A 693 -2.07 7.19 5.49
CA ASP A 693 -0.72 7.66 5.20
C ASP A 693 -0.28 7.25 3.78
N ARG A 694 0.13 8.24 2.99
CA ARG A 694 0.55 8.02 1.60
C ARG A 694 1.97 7.49 1.53
N ASP A 695 2.83 7.82 2.49
CA ASP A 695 4.24 7.43 2.47
C ASP A 695 4.39 5.96 2.82
N ILE A 696 3.65 5.53 3.85
CA ILE A 696 3.60 4.12 4.26
C ILE A 696 3.13 3.24 3.10
N ARG A 697 2.03 3.62 2.43
CA ARG A 697 1.50 2.85 1.29
C ARG A 697 2.48 2.77 0.13
N PHE A 698 3.15 3.88 -0.19
CA PHE A 698 4.14 3.93 -1.27
C PHE A 698 5.33 3.01 -0.97
N ASN A 699 5.93 3.12 0.22
CA ASN A 699 7.08 2.29 0.60
C ASN A 699 6.71 0.81 0.75
N LEU A 700 5.52 0.51 1.29
CA LEU A 700 4.99 -0.85 1.37
C LEU A 700 4.85 -1.46 -0.03
N GLN A 701 4.22 -0.75 -0.97
CA GLN A 701 4.03 -1.23 -2.34
C GLN A 701 5.37 -1.52 -3.02
N LEU A 702 6.38 -0.67 -2.79
CA LEU A 702 7.71 -0.91 -3.34
C LEU A 702 8.40 -2.11 -2.67
N ALA A 703 8.28 -2.28 -1.36
CA ALA A 703 8.80 -3.46 -0.67
C ALA A 703 8.11 -4.75 -1.18
N GLN A 704 6.79 -4.74 -1.34
CA GLN A 704 6.01 -5.83 -1.94
C GLN A 704 6.36 -6.06 -3.41
N SER A 705 6.83 -5.05 -4.15
CA SER A 705 7.33 -5.26 -5.52
C SER A 705 8.59 -6.14 -5.56
N LYS A 706 9.36 -6.18 -4.46
CA LYS A 706 10.57 -7.00 -4.30
C LYS A 706 10.32 -8.40 -3.72
N THR A 707 9.11 -8.72 -3.25
CA THR A 707 8.76 -10.08 -2.77
C THR A 707 8.51 -11.04 -3.94
N ILE A 708 8.67 -12.34 -3.68
CA ILE A 708 8.52 -13.41 -4.70
C ILE A 708 7.05 -13.58 -5.09
N ASP A 709 6.14 -13.71 -4.13
CA ASP A 709 4.74 -13.97 -4.43
C ASP A 709 4.01 -12.69 -4.85
N LYS A 710 3.35 -12.76 -6.01
CA LYS A 710 2.46 -11.72 -6.52
C LYS A 710 1.00 -12.20 -6.43
N ILE A 711 0.42 -12.07 -5.24
CA ILE A 711 -0.98 -12.47 -5.00
C ILE A 711 -1.90 -11.34 -5.43
N VAL A 712 -2.78 -11.62 -6.40
CA VAL A 712 -3.79 -10.68 -6.86
C VAL A 712 -5.04 -10.84 -5.99
N PRO A 713 -5.53 -9.78 -5.32
CA PRO A 713 -6.74 -9.86 -4.51
C PRO A 713 -7.98 -10.23 -5.32
N GLU A 714 -8.95 -10.90 -4.69
CA GLU A 714 -10.28 -11.14 -5.26
C GLU A 714 -10.94 -9.83 -5.69
N SER A 715 -11.74 -9.89 -6.75
CA SER A 715 -12.47 -8.73 -7.24
C SER A 715 -13.58 -8.33 -6.26
N GLU A 716 -13.34 -7.28 -5.49
CA GLU A 716 -14.39 -6.63 -4.71
C GLU A 716 -15.25 -5.70 -5.59
N MET A 717 -16.52 -5.53 -5.23
CA MET A 717 -17.39 -4.54 -5.88
C MET A 717 -16.84 -3.12 -5.64
N PHE A 718 -16.91 -2.25 -6.65
CA PHE A 718 -16.28 -0.91 -6.59
C PHE A 718 -16.74 -0.03 -5.41
N PHE A 719 -17.97 -0.22 -4.91
CA PHE A 719 -18.48 0.54 -3.77
C PHE A 719 -17.91 0.05 -2.43
N ILE A 720 -17.51 -1.22 -2.34
CA ILE A 720 -16.86 -1.80 -1.14
C ILE A 720 -15.46 -1.20 -1.00
N THR A 721 -14.70 -1.18 -2.09
CA THR A 721 -13.36 -0.56 -2.11
C THR A 721 -13.41 0.94 -1.84
N TRP A 722 -14.41 1.66 -2.39
CA TRP A 722 -14.63 3.08 -2.09
C TRP A 722 -14.97 3.32 -0.61
N TYR A 723 -15.85 2.50 -0.04
CA TYR A 723 -16.20 2.55 1.37
C TYR A 723 -14.98 2.31 2.27
N HIS A 724 -14.19 1.28 2.00
CA HIS A 724 -12.95 1.02 2.74
C HIS A 724 -11.96 2.17 2.61
N SER A 725 -11.80 2.76 1.42
CA SER A 725 -10.94 3.93 1.23
C SER A 725 -11.43 5.14 2.04
N LEU A 726 -12.74 5.30 2.19
CA LEU A 726 -13.33 6.38 2.95
C LEU A 726 -13.12 6.17 4.46
N VAL A 727 -13.37 4.96 4.98
CA VAL A 727 -13.09 4.60 6.39
C VAL A 727 -11.60 4.78 6.70
N ASN A 728 -10.72 4.37 5.79
CA ASN A 728 -9.26 4.40 5.94
C ASN A 728 -8.64 5.77 5.68
N LEU A 729 -9.43 6.83 5.45
CA LEU A 729 -8.91 8.17 5.18
C LEU A 729 -8.15 8.76 6.38
N MET A 730 -8.58 8.44 7.60
CA MET A 730 -8.02 8.95 8.85
C MET A 730 -7.80 7.80 9.83
N SER A 731 -7.05 8.04 10.91
CA SER A 731 -6.92 7.10 12.04
C SER A 731 -8.16 7.15 12.95
N VAL A 732 -8.26 6.17 13.87
CA VAL A 732 -9.36 6.06 14.84
C VAL A 732 -9.58 7.39 15.58
N ASP A 733 -8.49 7.95 16.10
CA ASP A 733 -8.51 9.21 16.85
C ASP A 733 -8.70 10.43 15.94
N GLY A 734 -8.29 10.33 14.67
CA GLY A 734 -8.60 11.33 13.65
C GLY A 734 -10.10 11.48 13.46
N TRP A 735 -10.81 10.36 13.26
CA TRP A 735 -12.27 10.34 13.16
C TRP A 735 -12.95 10.79 14.45
N ALA A 736 -12.44 10.41 15.63
CA ALA A 736 -12.98 10.86 16.91
C ALA A 736 -12.90 12.40 17.09
N ARG A 737 -11.78 13.02 16.71
CA ARG A 737 -11.64 14.49 16.71
C ARG A 737 -12.58 15.16 15.71
N THR A 738 -12.70 14.60 14.50
CA THR A 738 -13.66 15.08 13.49
C THR A 738 -15.10 15.02 14.02
N ALA A 739 -15.47 13.97 14.75
CA ALA A 739 -16.77 13.87 15.40
C ALA A 739 -16.98 14.97 16.45
N LEU A 740 -16.01 15.24 17.34
CA LEU A 740 -16.16 16.31 18.34
C LEU A 740 -16.28 17.70 17.69
N ILE A 741 -15.47 17.96 16.66
CA ILE A 741 -15.51 19.23 15.91
C ILE A 741 -16.86 19.37 15.20
N SER A 742 -17.33 18.34 14.49
CA SER A 742 -18.61 18.39 13.79
C SER A 742 -19.76 18.58 14.76
N LEU A 743 -19.77 17.91 15.91
CA LEU A 743 -20.77 18.10 16.96
C LEU A 743 -20.77 19.54 17.51
N SER A 744 -19.59 20.11 17.76
CA SER A 744 -19.48 21.51 18.22
C SER A 744 -20.06 22.51 17.20
N LEU A 745 -19.86 22.26 15.91
CA LEU A 745 -20.42 23.08 14.83
C LEU A 745 -21.93 22.85 14.67
N VAL A 746 -22.43 21.63 14.86
CA VAL A 746 -23.87 21.33 14.91
C VAL A 746 -24.54 22.16 16.01
N ILE A 747 -23.94 22.19 17.20
CA ILE A 747 -24.44 22.99 18.33
C ILE A 747 -24.55 24.47 17.95
N ILE A 748 -23.52 25.04 17.32
CA ILE A 748 -23.53 26.44 16.88
C ILE A 748 -24.62 26.68 15.83
N LEU A 749 -24.72 25.83 14.81
CA LEU A 749 -25.72 25.97 13.75
C LEU A 749 -27.16 25.75 14.25
N LEU A 750 -27.35 24.88 15.24
CA LEU A 750 -28.64 24.69 15.91
C LEU A 750 -29.05 25.95 16.68
N LEU A 751 -28.13 26.59 17.40
CA LEU A 751 -28.39 27.88 18.06
C LEU A 751 -28.72 28.97 17.04
N VAL A 752 -28.03 29.02 15.89
CA VAL A 752 -28.35 29.94 14.79
C VAL A 752 -29.75 29.65 14.21
N TYR A 753 -30.10 28.39 14.00
CA TYR A 753 -31.42 27.98 13.53
C TYR A 753 -32.56 28.39 14.47
N LEU A 754 -32.33 28.25 15.78
CA LEU A 754 -33.33 28.53 16.81
C LEU A 754 -33.50 30.02 17.10
N PHE A 755 -32.41 30.80 17.09
CA PHE A 755 -32.42 32.18 17.60
C PHE A 755 -32.16 33.26 16.53
N SER A 756 -31.86 32.91 15.29
CA SER A 756 -31.67 33.93 14.24
C SER A 756 -33.01 34.47 13.73
N GLU A 757 -33.11 35.81 13.61
CA GLU A 757 -34.26 36.49 13.01
C GLU A 757 -34.28 36.41 11.47
N ARG A 758 -33.12 36.18 10.84
CA ARG A 758 -33.02 36.14 9.37
C ARG A 758 -33.34 34.75 8.84
N ILE A 759 -34.34 34.65 7.98
CA ILE A 759 -34.79 33.36 7.38
C ILE A 759 -33.63 32.61 6.68
N MET A 760 -32.72 33.32 6.02
CA MET A 760 -31.57 32.73 5.34
C MET A 760 -30.60 32.06 6.32
N LEU A 761 -30.32 32.69 7.46
CA LEU A 761 -29.47 32.12 8.51
C LEU A 761 -30.11 30.90 9.16
N ARG A 762 -31.45 30.90 9.34
CA ARG A 762 -32.16 29.72 9.83
C ARG A 762 -32.05 28.54 8.87
N LYS A 763 -32.23 28.78 7.56
CA LYS A 763 -32.06 27.72 6.54
C LYS A 763 -30.62 27.17 6.54
N ILE A 764 -29.62 28.05 6.60
CA ILE A 764 -28.20 27.64 6.70
C ILE A 764 -27.97 26.82 7.97
N GLY A 765 -28.50 27.26 9.11
CA GLY A 765 -28.40 26.55 10.38
C GLY A 765 -29.02 25.15 10.32
N PHE A 766 -30.22 25.02 9.73
CA PHE A 766 -30.91 23.73 9.60
C PHE A 766 -30.18 22.76 8.66
N PHE A 767 -29.96 23.16 7.41
CA PHE A 767 -29.34 22.27 6.41
C PHE A 767 -27.87 22.00 6.72
N GLY A 768 -27.11 23.02 7.13
CA GLY A 768 -25.71 22.85 7.55
C GLY A 768 -25.59 21.99 8.81
N GLY A 769 -26.48 22.18 9.78
CA GLY A 769 -26.55 21.36 10.99
C GLY A 769 -26.85 19.90 10.66
N PHE A 770 -27.79 19.63 9.74
CA PHE A 770 -28.10 18.27 9.31
C PHE A 770 -26.91 17.58 8.63
N VAL A 771 -26.20 18.26 7.72
CA VAL A 771 -25.00 17.71 7.07
C VAL A 771 -23.90 17.40 8.08
N LEU A 772 -23.64 18.30 9.03
CA LEU A 772 -22.63 18.08 10.05
C LEU A 772 -23.03 17.01 11.08
N LEU A 773 -24.33 16.82 11.31
CA LEU A 773 -24.84 15.72 12.13
C LEU A 773 -24.59 14.37 11.45
N LEU A 774 -24.82 14.26 10.13
CA LEU A 774 -24.44 13.07 9.38
C LEU A 774 -22.93 12.83 9.46
N LEU A 775 -22.11 13.87 9.31
CA LEU A 775 -20.65 13.75 9.46
C LEU A 775 -20.27 13.26 10.85
N PHE A 776 -20.92 13.74 11.92
CA PHE A 776 -20.73 13.24 13.28
C PHE A 776 -21.04 11.75 13.41
N LEU A 777 -22.19 11.30 12.90
CA LEU A 777 -22.61 9.91 12.96
C LEU A 777 -21.66 8.99 12.19
N PHE A 778 -21.34 9.35 10.94
CA PHE A 778 -20.39 8.59 10.11
C PHE A 778 -18.98 8.58 10.72
N SER A 779 -18.50 9.69 11.28
CA SER A 779 -17.19 9.74 11.94
C SER A 779 -17.11 8.77 13.13
N ASN A 780 -18.16 8.69 13.96
CA ASN A 780 -18.20 7.71 15.06
C ASN A 780 -18.28 6.27 14.54
N LEU A 781 -19.05 6.02 13.49
CA LEU A 781 -19.14 4.71 12.85
C LEU A 781 -17.77 4.26 12.32
N PHE A 782 -17.07 5.13 11.59
CA PHE A 782 -15.77 4.83 11.02
C PHE A 782 -14.70 4.64 12.11
N ALA A 783 -14.69 5.50 13.14
CA ALA A 783 -13.80 5.32 14.28
C ALA A 783 -14.02 3.96 14.98
N SER A 784 -15.29 3.57 15.15
CA SER A 784 -15.66 2.28 15.75
C SER A 784 -15.22 1.09 14.88
N GLN A 785 -15.53 1.13 13.58
CA GLN A 785 -15.14 0.07 12.64
C GLN A 785 -13.62 -0.08 12.56
N GLN A 786 -12.89 1.02 12.49
CA GLN A 786 -11.44 1.01 12.44
C GLN A 786 -10.81 0.52 13.75
N LYS A 787 -11.37 0.91 14.90
CA LYS A 787 -10.97 0.37 16.21
C LYS A 787 -11.18 -1.14 16.28
N GLN A 788 -12.32 -1.64 15.80
CA GLN A 788 -12.58 -3.08 15.73
C GLN A 788 -11.58 -3.79 14.82
N ASN A 789 -11.28 -3.24 13.64
CA ASN A 789 -10.29 -3.81 12.73
C ASN A 789 -8.88 -3.88 13.34
N LEU A 790 -8.53 -2.95 14.23
CA LEU A 790 -7.21 -2.90 14.87
C LEU A 790 -7.10 -3.87 16.06
N ILE A 791 -8.15 -3.96 16.88
CA ILE A 791 -8.23 -4.87 18.04
C ILE A 791 -8.33 -6.32 17.56
N TYR A 792 -9.19 -6.60 16.58
CA TYR A 792 -9.42 -7.94 16.03
C TYR A 792 -8.66 -8.18 14.73
N ARG A 793 -7.45 -7.60 14.62
CA ARG A 793 -6.61 -7.73 13.43
C ARG A 793 -6.26 -9.20 13.17
N LYS A 794 -6.39 -9.59 11.90
CA LYS A 794 -6.14 -10.96 11.43
C LYS A 794 -4.89 -11.09 10.56
N GLY A 795 -4.27 -9.98 10.17
CA GLY A 795 -3.14 -9.99 9.26
C GLY A 795 -1.88 -10.58 9.87
N ALA A 796 -1.13 -11.34 9.08
CA ALA A 796 0.19 -11.86 9.39
C ALA A 796 1.09 -11.86 8.13
N ILE A 797 2.41 -11.87 8.33
CA ILE A 797 3.41 -11.97 7.27
C ILE A 797 4.15 -13.30 7.40
N VAL A 798 4.36 -14.00 6.28
CA VAL A 798 5.25 -15.17 6.23
C VAL A 798 6.70 -14.71 6.43
N ILE A 799 7.37 -15.26 7.45
CA ILE A 799 8.75 -14.88 7.82
C ILE A 799 9.79 -15.97 7.48
N SER A 800 9.34 -17.13 7.01
CA SER A 800 10.22 -18.20 6.53
C SER A 800 10.44 -18.07 5.02
N PRO A 801 11.66 -18.35 4.48
CA PRO A 801 11.96 -18.18 3.05
C PRO A 801 10.95 -18.84 2.12
N SER A 802 10.48 -20.02 2.49
CA SER A 802 9.35 -20.71 1.87
C SER A 802 8.61 -21.55 2.91
N VAL A 803 7.30 -21.69 2.74
CA VAL A 803 6.42 -22.49 3.59
C VAL A 803 5.31 -23.13 2.76
N THR A 804 5.08 -24.43 2.98
CA THR A 804 4.00 -25.16 2.33
C THR A 804 2.73 -25.03 3.17
N VAL A 805 1.65 -24.56 2.54
CA VAL A 805 0.32 -24.46 3.14
C VAL A 805 -0.40 -25.80 3.01
N LYS A 806 -1.00 -26.26 4.10
CA LYS A 806 -1.61 -27.58 4.27
C LYS A 806 -3.13 -27.53 4.22
N SER A 807 -3.78 -28.62 3.82
CA SER A 807 -5.24 -28.74 3.88
C SER A 807 -5.79 -28.92 5.30
N THR A 808 -5.00 -29.47 6.20
CA THR A 808 -5.36 -29.73 7.60
C THR A 808 -4.23 -29.30 8.55
N PRO A 809 -4.52 -29.00 9.83
CA PRO A 809 -3.53 -28.57 10.83
C PRO A 809 -2.66 -29.73 11.34
N ALA A 810 -2.04 -30.46 10.41
CA ALA A 810 -1.20 -31.61 10.69
C ALA A 810 0.01 -31.62 9.75
N LYS A 811 1.16 -32.07 10.26
CA LYS A 811 2.42 -32.11 9.48
C LYS A 811 2.31 -33.02 8.24
N ASN A 812 1.51 -34.08 8.35
CA ASN A 812 1.18 -35.02 7.28
C ASN A 812 -0.06 -34.63 6.46
N GLY A 813 -0.63 -33.43 6.66
CA GLY A 813 -1.73 -32.92 5.84
C GLY A 813 -1.30 -32.77 4.38
N THR A 814 -2.29 -32.80 3.48
CA THR A 814 -2.08 -32.62 2.04
C THR A 814 -1.52 -31.23 1.76
N ASP A 815 -0.48 -31.15 0.92
CA ASP A 815 0.08 -29.88 0.46
C ASP A 815 -0.87 -29.20 -0.54
N LEU A 816 -1.18 -27.93 -0.31
CA LEU A 816 -2.04 -27.14 -1.20
C LEU A 816 -1.20 -26.26 -2.14
N PHE A 817 -0.34 -25.40 -1.58
CA PHE A 817 0.53 -24.49 -2.32
C PHE A 817 1.68 -23.98 -1.43
N ILE A 818 2.67 -23.33 -2.03
CA ILE A 818 3.84 -22.77 -1.33
C ILE A 818 3.72 -21.25 -1.29
N LEU A 819 4.07 -20.66 -0.15
CA LEU A 819 4.25 -19.22 0.04
C LEU A 819 5.71 -18.93 0.39
N HIS A 820 6.16 -17.74 0.04
CA HIS A 820 7.50 -17.24 0.33
C HIS A 820 7.46 -16.13 1.39
N GLU A 821 8.63 -15.80 1.91
CA GLU A 821 8.76 -14.71 2.87
C GLU A 821 8.28 -13.36 2.32
N GLY A 822 7.75 -12.53 3.22
CA GLY A 822 7.18 -11.22 2.89
C GLY A 822 5.74 -11.27 2.39
N THR A 823 5.17 -12.47 2.19
CA THR A 823 3.78 -12.64 1.75
C THR A 823 2.80 -12.38 2.89
N LYS A 824 1.78 -11.53 2.63
CA LYS A 824 0.71 -11.21 3.57
C LYS A 824 -0.41 -12.23 3.51
N VAL A 825 -0.86 -12.66 4.69
CA VAL A 825 -1.94 -13.63 4.88
C VAL A 825 -2.90 -13.14 5.97
N ASN A 826 -4.17 -13.53 5.92
CA ASN A 826 -5.15 -13.24 6.98
C ASN A 826 -5.48 -14.52 7.75
N ILE A 827 -5.32 -14.52 9.07
CA ILE A 827 -5.65 -15.64 9.94
C ILE A 827 -7.17 -15.76 10.08
N THR A 828 -7.75 -16.87 9.62
CA THR A 828 -9.19 -17.17 9.73
C THR A 828 -9.50 -17.93 11.01
N ASP A 829 -8.68 -18.92 11.35
CA ASP A 829 -8.78 -19.71 12.57
C ASP A 829 -7.43 -19.79 13.30
N GLY A 830 -7.48 -19.56 14.62
CA GLY A 830 -6.33 -19.64 15.52
C GLY A 830 -6.50 -20.61 16.68
N SER A 831 -7.59 -21.40 16.69
CA SER A 831 -7.98 -22.32 17.77
C SER A 831 -7.00 -23.49 17.94
N MET A 832 -6.37 -23.93 16.85
CA MET A 832 -5.46 -25.07 16.85
C MET A 832 -4.07 -24.71 17.42
N LYS A 833 -3.55 -25.54 18.31
CA LYS A 833 -2.25 -25.31 18.95
C LYS A 833 -1.12 -25.54 17.92
N GLY A 834 -0.31 -24.51 17.68
CA GLY A 834 0.83 -24.56 16.77
C GLY A 834 0.51 -24.38 15.28
N TRP A 835 -0.77 -24.27 14.92
CA TRP A 835 -1.24 -24.07 13.55
C TRP A 835 -2.19 -22.88 13.47
N LYS A 836 -2.18 -22.19 12.33
CA LYS A 836 -3.15 -21.13 11.99
C LYS A 836 -3.73 -21.44 10.63
N GLU A 837 -5.05 -21.33 10.51
CA GLU A 837 -5.68 -21.31 9.20
C GLU A 837 -5.56 -19.89 8.66
N ILE A 838 -5.15 -19.78 7.41
CA ILE A 838 -4.93 -18.53 6.71
C ILE A 838 -5.76 -18.48 5.44
N ARG A 839 -6.17 -17.26 5.07
CA ARG A 839 -6.76 -16.91 3.78
C ARG A 839 -5.88 -15.87 3.09
N LEU A 840 -5.54 -16.15 1.84
CA LEU A 840 -4.84 -15.22 0.97
C LEU A 840 -5.79 -14.19 0.36
N ALA A 841 -5.23 -13.15 -0.23
CA ALA A 841 -6.01 -12.13 -0.92
C ALA A 841 -6.76 -12.69 -2.14
N ASP A 842 -6.25 -13.75 -2.78
CA ASP A 842 -6.88 -14.45 -3.93
C ASP A 842 -7.95 -15.48 -3.50
N GLY A 843 -8.33 -15.50 -2.22
CA GLY A 843 -9.37 -16.37 -1.68
C GLY A 843 -8.91 -17.75 -1.24
N LYS A 844 -7.67 -18.16 -1.58
CA LYS A 844 -7.16 -19.48 -1.19
C LYS A 844 -6.98 -19.58 0.32
N GLU A 845 -7.32 -20.75 0.85
CA GLU A 845 -7.25 -21.06 2.27
C GLU A 845 -6.35 -22.25 2.54
N GLY A 846 -5.81 -22.30 3.76
CA GLY A 846 -5.17 -23.48 4.28
C GLY A 846 -4.41 -23.22 5.58
N TRP A 847 -3.81 -24.26 6.12
CA TRP A 847 -3.16 -24.27 7.41
C TRP A 847 -1.65 -24.08 7.29
N ILE A 848 -1.11 -23.23 8.16
CA ILE A 848 0.33 -22.95 8.27
C ILE A 848 0.77 -23.07 9.73
N GLU A 849 2.01 -23.51 9.97
CA GLU A 849 2.58 -23.54 11.32
C GLU A 849 2.72 -22.12 11.88
N SER A 850 2.28 -21.90 13.11
CA SER A 850 2.30 -20.59 13.78
C SER A 850 3.70 -19.97 13.88
N SER A 851 4.76 -20.79 13.85
CA SER A 851 6.16 -20.34 13.90
C SER A 851 6.69 -19.75 12.58
N LYS A 852 5.97 -19.96 11.47
CA LYS A 852 6.38 -19.55 10.12
C LYS A 852 5.83 -18.19 9.72
N ILE A 853 4.92 -17.65 10.51
CA ILE A 853 4.27 -16.36 10.30
C ILE A 853 4.48 -15.46 11.52
N GLU A 854 4.55 -14.15 11.28
CA GLU A 854 4.53 -13.15 12.33
C GLU A 854 3.26 -12.30 12.20
N ILE A 855 2.51 -12.17 13.30
CA ILE A 855 1.28 -11.38 13.33
C ILE A 855 1.66 -9.90 13.19
N ILE A 856 0.91 -9.19 12.35
CA ILE A 856 1.04 -7.74 12.15
C ILE A 856 0.69 -7.04 13.45
#